data_AF-A0A849QVG4-F1
#
_entry.id   AF-A0A849QVG4-F1
#
_cell.length_a   1.000
_cell.length_b   1.000
_cell.length_c   1.000
_cell.angle_alpha   90.00
_cell.angle_beta   90.00
_cell.angle_gamma   90.00
#
_symmetry.space_group_name_H-M   'P 1'
#
loop_
_entity.id
_entity.type
_entity.pdbx_description
1 polymer ?
#
loop_
_entity_poly.entity_id
_entity_poly.type
_entity_poly.pdbx_seq_one_letter_code
_entity_poly.pdbx_strand_id
1 'polypeptide(L)'
;MIPTVPTGRTYTSHQVRAVSLLAACTCLVVLIVMMCGVAEAADYDTITVTSANCQEWSTNLSNNDSTVTNYINVEIGAMLNLINATIRMKNVSSINVQNGATMDLTDGSTITRHDSGYYNFNYNDGSYGNLSASTIEYSYRLQIATKNNITITGCTISNNRNHGIHLTSDSGYVNITDCTIENTVRQYGIFIDSSQYNILRNNSLNNNSRDYSLYVTGDYYDQDIDTTNTVNGGLVYYNYSDSGTITGENNIGHVTIANCSDLWFTGCTIQNGDGVRIVGSSSSGISGSTIENNAKHGVYFTDSGNNTINDSHILDNIGNGIYSDGTSNYSRIINNSVNNNSEGIRLDGNGYNNITDNNISENHDDGIFIGSGDNIIRNNTILSNSAAGVTFYSDNNDLSENTISGNRDFALQFVGPYYNNYIWRNNTANGEEVNYYYDEHEKILDPKYLSEYNVSNVGKITLINCTNITIRDSELSNNIKSGYGIFLWNSNNNNLTNNTISNNYNGIRLHDSSSNNITDLQTTNPSNEYGAFFESFSDYNNIIDCSFAATNSHGLWITSSNHTTLINIMISSVNSSGLVTNGAHYTDITNATIVTTEADGADIISSDHVTIIESGITANNTGIHFTGSNHTDLINNIVGGEDGIHMSESHWGNLTNNTIDATLRGIFLTTSGNHNLTANNITNYTSIGILLEEYSTNTTMIGNDLTRNGAEFDIRINDSNGAAFTNNESTAANYIFYLSNDTRLCTLDTVFDKTKVGYEDTSNLTLMWRIDVLCLDNFHQEPMWTNLTVRYRDISDYNESLCWEGETSNANGRLSNNAFGDYGPPTSNSNWLPVIEYKQNASKKTTYQPMNCSAVNRWDVFNKIYGKSYKNITAAISGPGVTILVDAGHTPNGKCYYCHIDKLRYADGTFKFLNTTHWIKYNESIMDASQDDPYTPGQCIDCHNETDSTKFPHGTESGKDLLYYPSPQLCYTGRTGGLECHS
;
A
#
# COMPACT_ATOMS: atom_id res chain seq x y z
N MET A 1 -43.30 -37.53 -13.45
CA MET A 1 -42.27 -38.27 -14.20
C MET A 1 -42.59 -38.11 -15.68
N ILE A 2 -41.59 -37.69 -16.46
CA ILE A 2 -41.51 -37.61 -17.93
C ILE A 2 -42.08 -36.32 -18.60
N PRO A 3 -41.19 -35.50 -19.20
CA PRO A 3 -41.48 -34.35 -20.06
C PRO A 3 -41.24 -34.66 -21.55
N THR A 4 -41.36 -33.62 -22.40
CA THR A 4 -40.66 -33.33 -23.69
C THR A 4 -41.54 -33.09 -24.93
N VAL A 5 -41.31 -31.89 -25.51
CA VAL A 5 -41.55 -31.38 -26.89
C VAL A 5 -40.64 -32.19 -27.87
N PRO A 6 -40.68 -32.18 -29.24
CA PRO A 6 -41.16 -31.10 -30.13
C PRO A 6 -41.62 -31.42 -31.59
N THR A 7 -42.03 -30.34 -32.30
CA THR A 7 -41.87 -30.03 -33.75
C THR A 7 -42.59 -30.80 -34.87
N GLY A 8 -43.15 -30.04 -35.84
CA GLY A 8 -42.93 -30.35 -37.26
C GLY A 8 -44.04 -30.03 -38.28
N ARG A 9 -43.84 -28.94 -39.04
CA ARG A 9 -44.09 -28.72 -40.49
C ARG A 9 -45.53 -28.68 -41.09
N THR A 10 -45.87 -27.46 -41.52
CA THR A 10 -46.42 -27.02 -42.83
C THR A 10 -46.83 -28.08 -43.87
N TYR A 11 -48.04 -27.94 -44.42
CA TYR A 11 -48.32 -28.05 -45.87
C TYR A 11 -49.57 -27.27 -46.29
N THR A 12 -49.55 -26.93 -47.57
CA THR A 12 -50.27 -25.91 -48.33
C THR A 12 -51.62 -26.32 -48.90
N SER A 13 -52.41 -25.29 -49.25
CA SER A 13 -53.28 -25.15 -50.44
C SER A 13 -54.48 -26.09 -50.62
N HIS A 14 -55.68 -25.51 -50.85
CA HIS A 14 -56.37 -25.65 -52.13
C HIS A 14 -57.68 -24.82 -52.26
N GLN A 15 -57.92 -24.40 -53.52
CA GLN A 15 -59.13 -23.86 -54.18
C GLN A 15 -59.41 -22.37 -53.94
N VAL A 16 -59.26 -21.41 -54.88
CA VAL A 16 -59.26 -21.32 -56.36
C VAL A 16 -60.54 -21.78 -57.07
N ARG A 17 -61.05 -20.85 -57.91
CA ARG A 17 -61.94 -20.95 -59.08
C ARG A 17 -63.37 -20.48 -58.81
N ALA A 18 -64.03 -19.71 -59.68
CA ALA A 18 -63.75 -19.21 -61.03
C ALA A 18 -64.86 -18.16 -61.34
N VAL A 19 -64.58 -17.01 -61.96
CA VAL A 19 -64.62 -16.77 -63.44
C VAL A 19 -66.06 -17.06 -63.95
N SER A 20 -66.84 -16.14 -64.52
CA SER A 20 -66.51 -15.15 -65.57
C SER A 20 -67.76 -14.40 -66.09
N LEU A 21 -67.52 -13.15 -66.53
CA LEU A 21 -67.90 -12.52 -67.83
C LEU A 21 -69.37 -12.47 -68.28
N LEU A 22 -69.85 -11.46 -69.01
CA LEU A 22 -69.42 -10.12 -69.43
C LEU A 22 -70.58 -9.56 -70.30
N ALA A 23 -70.52 -8.26 -70.58
CA ALA A 23 -71.02 -7.58 -71.79
C ALA A 23 -72.55 -7.41 -71.94
N ALA A 24 -73.10 -6.31 -72.43
CA ALA A 24 -72.67 -5.00 -72.94
C ALA A 24 -74.00 -4.24 -73.19
N CYS A 25 -74.16 -2.91 -73.25
CA CYS A 25 -73.41 -1.82 -73.88
C CYS A 25 -74.05 -0.49 -73.38
N THR A 26 -73.29 0.50 -72.88
CA THR A 26 -72.81 1.75 -73.55
C THR A 26 -73.92 2.78 -73.87
N CYS A 27 -73.77 4.11 -73.75
CA CYS A 27 -72.59 4.97 -73.88
C CYS A 27 -72.91 6.41 -73.39
N LEU A 28 -71.85 7.20 -73.13
CA LEU A 28 -71.79 8.67 -73.23
C LEU A 28 -71.98 9.52 -71.96
N VAL A 29 -71.04 9.46 -70.99
CA VAL A 29 -70.21 10.61 -70.53
C VAL A 29 -68.97 10.04 -69.82
N VAL A 30 -67.96 9.67 -70.62
CA VAL A 30 -66.56 9.51 -70.21
C VAL A 30 -65.79 10.25 -71.29
N LEU A 31 -65.17 11.40 -70.97
CA LEU A 31 -64.03 11.89 -71.77
C LEU A 31 -63.11 12.94 -71.11
N ILE A 32 -63.20 13.31 -69.82
CA ILE A 32 -62.21 14.21 -69.16
C ILE A 32 -61.84 13.79 -67.71
N VAL A 33 -61.87 12.49 -67.36
CA VAL A 33 -61.47 12.04 -65.99
C VAL A 33 -60.46 10.86 -66.01
N MET A 34 -59.80 10.63 -67.14
CA MET A 34 -58.74 9.60 -67.25
C MET A 34 -57.39 10.24 -67.58
N MET A 35 -56.86 11.04 -66.66
CA MET A 35 -55.43 11.32 -66.49
C MET A 35 -55.15 11.78 -65.05
N CYS A 36 -55.54 10.96 -64.07
CA CYS A 36 -54.87 10.98 -62.77
C CYS A 36 -54.41 9.54 -62.56
N GLY A 37 -53.11 9.29 -62.73
CA GLY A 37 -52.52 8.03 -62.35
C GLY A 37 -52.83 7.82 -60.87
N VAL A 38 -53.47 6.69 -60.58
CA VAL A 38 -53.36 6.10 -59.26
C VAL A 38 -51.88 5.73 -59.17
N ALA A 39 -51.08 6.58 -58.54
CA ALA A 39 -49.69 6.23 -58.30
C ALA A 39 -49.72 4.93 -57.48
N GLU A 40 -48.99 3.91 -57.92
CA GLU A 40 -48.85 2.66 -57.17
C GLU A 40 -47.77 2.85 -56.11
N ALA A 41 -47.84 2.06 -55.02
CA ALA A 41 -46.78 1.97 -54.03
C ALA A 41 -45.40 1.85 -54.70
N ALA A 42 -44.48 2.76 -54.37
CA ALA A 42 -43.19 2.88 -55.04
C ALA A 42 -42.03 3.05 -54.04
N ASP A 43 -40.88 2.48 -54.40
CA ASP A 43 -39.62 2.65 -53.69
C ASP A 43 -38.84 3.80 -54.31
N TYR A 44 -38.64 4.87 -53.54
CA TYR A 44 -37.87 6.04 -53.93
C TYR A 44 -36.52 6.07 -53.19
N ASP A 45 -35.47 6.56 -53.84
CA ASP A 45 -34.19 6.76 -53.18
C ASP A 45 -34.14 8.09 -52.40
N THR A 46 -33.71 9.17 -53.06
CA THR A 46 -33.79 10.54 -52.52
C THR A 46 -34.89 11.30 -53.26
N ILE A 47 -35.79 11.92 -52.50
CA ILE A 47 -36.84 12.82 -53.00
C ILE A 47 -36.39 14.26 -52.74
N THR A 48 -36.19 15.03 -53.80
CA THR A 48 -35.95 16.48 -53.72
C THR A 48 -37.16 17.24 -54.26
N VAL A 49 -37.85 17.93 -53.36
CA VAL A 49 -39.03 18.73 -53.65
C VAL A 49 -38.61 20.18 -53.83
N THR A 50 -38.84 20.72 -55.02
CA THR A 50 -38.58 22.10 -55.43
C THR A 50 -39.90 22.76 -55.83
N SER A 51 -39.95 24.09 -55.92
CA SER A 51 -41.14 24.81 -56.37
C SER A 51 -41.65 24.38 -57.76
N ALA A 52 -40.79 23.80 -58.60
CA ALA A 52 -41.16 23.32 -59.93
C ALA A 52 -41.87 21.95 -59.95
N ASN A 53 -41.63 21.10 -58.94
CA ASN A 53 -42.14 19.72 -58.91
C ASN A 53 -42.95 19.38 -57.65
N CYS A 54 -43.24 20.36 -56.79
CA CYS A 54 -43.88 20.11 -55.51
C CYS A 54 -45.32 19.59 -55.62
N GLN A 55 -46.07 20.02 -56.64
CA GLN A 55 -47.40 19.49 -56.93
C GLN A 55 -47.36 18.03 -57.40
N GLU A 56 -46.33 17.67 -58.17
CA GLU A 56 -46.11 16.29 -58.65
C GLU A 56 -45.83 15.36 -57.46
N TRP A 57 -44.88 15.72 -56.60
CA TRP A 57 -44.56 14.92 -55.41
C TRP A 57 -45.71 14.82 -54.42
N SER A 58 -46.45 15.91 -54.19
CA SER A 58 -47.65 15.88 -53.33
C SER A 58 -48.70 14.91 -53.87
N THR A 59 -48.87 14.85 -55.20
CA THR A 59 -49.82 13.93 -55.85
C THR A 59 -49.32 12.49 -55.80
N ASN A 60 -48.04 12.26 -56.05
CA ASN A 60 -47.45 10.91 -56.09
C ASN A 60 -47.50 10.22 -54.73
N LEU A 61 -47.21 10.96 -53.66
CA LEU A 61 -47.09 10.41 -52.31
C LEU A 61 -48.42 10.34 -51.56
N SER A 62 -49.39 11.22 -51.87
CA SER A 62 -50.71 11.20 -51.22
C SER A 62 -51.53 9.97 -51.60
N ASN A 63 -52.33 9.47 -50.65
CA ASN A 63 -53.14 8.25 -50.78
C ASN A 63 -52.34 7.00 -51.19
N ASN A 64 -51.05 6.94 -50.86
CA ASN A 64 -50.14 5.88 -51.24
C ASN A 64 -49.33 5.32 -50.07
N ASP A 65 -48.82 4.10 -50.21
CA ASP A 65 -47.81 3.51 -49.31
C ASP A 65 -46.47 3.45 -50.05
N SER A 66 -45.55 4.35 -49.72
CA SER A 66 -44.26 4.53 -50.41
C SER A 66 -43.09 4.26 -49.48
N THR A 67 -42.03 3.64 -49.99
CA THR A 67 -40.76 3.52 -49.27
C THR A 67 -39.80 4.61 -49.74
N VAL A 68 -39.07 5.23 -48.81
CA VAL A 68 -37.97 6.15 -49.13
C VAL A 68 -36.68 5.65 -48.49
N THR A 69 -35.67 5.34 -49.31
CA THR A 69 -34.43 4.71 -48.83
C THR A 69 -33.37 5.70 -48.36
N ASN A 70 -33.49 6.98 -48.71
CA ASN A 70 -32.55 8.03 -48.33
C ASN A 70 -33.29 9.29 -47.83
N TYR A 71 -33.17 10.47 -48.46
CA TYR A 71 -33.74 11.71 -47.91
C TYR A 71 -35.05 12.14 -48.57
N ILE A 72 -35.92 12.81 -47.81
CA ILE A 72 -36.93 13.73 -48.36
C ILE A 72 -36.47 15.15 -48.04
N ASN A 73 -36.05 15.91 -49.05
CA ASN A 73 -35.62 17.29 -48.89
C ASN A 73 -36.67 18.21 -49.53
N VAL A 74 -37.30 19.06 -48.72
CA VAL A 74 -38.23 20.09 -49.18
C VAL A 74 -37.48 21.42 -49.22
N GLU A 75 -37.14 21.84 -50.43
CA GLU A 75 -36.28 23.00 -50.70
C GLU A 75 -37.06 24.33 -50.61
N ILE A 76 -36.32 25.43 -50.51
CA ILE A 76 -36.87 26.78 -50.41
C ILE A 76 -37.98 27.07 -51.43
N GLY A 77 -39.12 27.57 -50.96
CA GLY A 77 -40.28 27.93 -51.77
C GLY A 77 -41.08 26.72 -52.30
N ALA A 78 -40.73 25.49 -51.95
CA ALA A 78 -41.51 24.30 -52.28
C ALA A 78 -42.56 23.99 -51.19
N MET A 79 -43.66 23.37 -51.60
CA MET A 79 -44.74 22.92 -50.70
C MET A 79 -45.07 21.45 -50.95
N LEU A 80 -44.77 20.58 -49.98
CA LEU A 80 -45.10 19.16 -50.03
C LEU A 80 -46.32 18.88 -49.15
N ASN A 81 -47.47 18.59 -49.76
CA ASN A 81 -48.72 18.28 -49.05
C ASN A 81 -49.00 16.79 -49.14
N LEU A 82 -48.95 16.11 -47.99
CA LEU A 82 -49.23 14.68 -47.85
C LEU A 82 -50.60 14.48 -47.23
N ILE A 83 -51.49 13.83 -47.97
CA ILE A 83 -52.88 13.55 -47.57
C ILE A 83 -53.07 12.03 -47.60
N ASN A 84 -53.47 11.44 -46.47
CA ASN A 84 -53.66 9.99 -46.31
C ASN A 84 -52.50 9.15 -46.88
N ALA A 85 -51.26 9.63 -46.72
CA ALA A 85 -50.04 9.00 -47.23
C ALA A 85 -49.40 8.10 -46.17
N THR A 86 -48.85 6.94 -46.54
CA THR A 86 -47.94 6.16 -45.72
C THR A 86 -46.54 6.24 -46.30
N ILE A 87 -45.58 6.78 -45.55
CA ILE A 87 -44.18 6.89 -45.96
C ILE A 87 -43.31 6.05 -45.03
N ARG A 88 -42.60 5.08 -45.61
CA ARG A 88 -41.70 4.16 -44.92
C ARG A 88 -40.26 4.58 -45.12
N MET A 89 -39.66 5.16 -44.09
CA MET A 89 -38.32 5.71 -44.09
C MET A 89 -37.29 4.65 -43.66
N LYS A 90 -36.20 4.46 -44.40
CA LYS A 90 -35.14 3.50 -44.05
C LYS A 90 -34.27 3.99 -42.87
N ASN A 91 -33.49 3.11 -42.22
CA ASN A 91 -32.56 3.53 -41.17
C ASN A 91 -31.61 4.65 -41.62
N VAL A 92 -31.36 5.63 -40.74
CA VAL A 92 -30.43 6.76 -40.97
C VAL A 92 -30.89 7.73 -42.08
N SER A 93 -32.12 7.58 -42.58
CA SER A 93 -32.75 8.56 -43.47
C SER A 93 -33.20 9.81 -42.73
N SER A 94 -33.55 10.86 -43.47
CA SER A 94 -34.11 12.08 -42.88
C SER A 94 -35.12 12.76 -43.80
N ILE A 95 -36.14 13.35 -43.19
CA ILE A 95 -37.04 14.32 -43.79
C ILE A 95 -36.56 15.69 -43.33
N ASN A 96 -36.21 16.57 -44.26
CA ASN A 96 -35.67 17.89 -44.00
C ASN A 96 -36.52 18.94 -44.72
N VAL A 97 -37.26 19.75 -43.95
CA VAL A 97 -38.01 20.90 -44.45
C VAL A 97 -37.11 22.12 -44.28
N GLN A 98 -36.67 22.72 -45.37
CA GLN A 98 -35.70 23.81 -45.35
C GLN A 98 -36.35 25.18 -45.16
N ASN A 99 -35.51 26.21 -45.01
CA ASN A 99 -35.93 27.60 -44.90
C ASN A 99 -36.84 28.00 -46.07
N GLY A 100 -38.01 28.57 -45.78
CA GLY A 100 -39.00 29.01 -46.74
C GLY A 100 -39.78 27.88 -47.43
N ALA A 101 -39.57 26.63 -47.02
CA ALA A 101 -40.31 25.47 -47.50
C ALA A 101 -41.50 25.15 -46.58
N THR A 102 -42.51 24.48 -47.13
CA THR A 102 -43.68 24.00 -46.37
C THR A 102 -43.85 22.50 -46.55
N MET A 103 -44.09 21.78 -45.47
CA MET A 103 -44.52 20.39 -45.52
C MET A 103 -45.75 20.21 -44.64
N ASP A 104 -46.83 19.71 -45.22
CA ASP A 104 -48.07 19.43 -44.50
C ASP A 104 -48.33 17.92 -44.50
N LEU A 105 -48.80 17.41 -43.37
CA LEU A 105 -49.13 15.99 -43.15
C LEU A 105 -50.54 15.91 -42.57
N THR A 106 -51.50 15.43 -43.36
CA THR A 106 -52.94 15.55 -43.04
C THR A 106 -53.73 14.27 -43.35
N ASP A 107 -54.97 14.21 -42.86
CA ASP A 107 -55.99 13.20 -43.19
C ASP A 107 -55.54 11.74 -43.03
N GLY A 108 -54.98 11.37 -41.86
CA GLY A 108 -54.62 9.98 -41.57
C GLY A 108 -53.25 9.55 -42.11
N SER A 109 -52.43 10.49 -42.56
CA SER A 109 -51.09 10.17 -43.06
C SER A 109 -50.20 9.57 -41.96
N THR A 110 -49.30 8.66 -42.33
CA THR A 110 -48.37 7.95 -41.46
C THR A 110 -46.94 8.06 -41.97
N ILE A 111 -46.01 8.55 -41.16
CA ILE A 111 -44.57 8.40 -41.39
C ILE A 111 -44.05 7.34 -40.43
N THR A 112 -43.42 6.29 -40.95
CA THR A 112 -42.94 5.15 -40.15
C THR A 112 -41.61 4.63 -40.70
N ARG A 113 -40.97 3.70 -39.97
CA ARG A 113 -39.74 3.05 -40.43
C ARG A 113 -40.04 1.94 -41.44
N HIS A 114 -39.17 1.78 -42.44
CA HIS A 114 -39.18 0.65 -43.37
C HIS A 114 -38.48 -0.58 -42.80
N ASP A 115 -37.38 -0.37 -42.07
CA ASP A 115 -36.57 -1.43 -41.47
C ASP A 115 -36.53 -1.28 -39.94
N SER A 116 -35.59 -1.95 -39.24
CA SER A 116 -35.48 -1.86 -37.78
C SER A 116 -34.90 -0.53 -37.27
N GLY A 117 -34.49 0.36 -38.17
CA GLY A 117 -33.85 1.63 -37.86
C GLY A 117 -34.81 2.74 -37.47
N TYR A 118 -34.23 3.93 -37.28
CA TYR A 118 -34.95 5.17 -36.98
C TYR A 118 -34.55 6.24 -37.99
N TYR A 119 -35.50 7.11 -38.35
CA TYR A 119 -35.30 8.25 -39.25
C TYR A 119 -35.41 9.56 -38.49
N ASN A 120 -34.85 10.64 -39.01
CA ASN A 120 -35.07 11.98 -38.45
C ASN A 120 -36.18 12.71 -39.23
N PHE A 121 -37.01 13.49 -38.53
CA PHE A 121 -37.94 14.41 -39.16
C PHE A 121 -37.68 15.81 -38.63
N ASN A 122 -37.18 16.70 -39.49
CA ASN A 122 -36.68 18.01 -39.12
C ASN A 122 -37.41 19.12 -39.88
N TYR A 123 -38.08 20.00 -39.14
CA TYR A 123 -38.41 21.35 -39.58
C TYR A 123 -37.25 22.27 -39.22
N ASN A 124 -36.47 22.71 -40.20
CA ASN A 124 -35.32 23.58 -39.99
C ASN A 124 -35.74 25.05 -39.87
N ASP A 125 -34.82 25.92 -39.47
CA ASP A 125 -35.09 27.36 -39.33
C ASP A 125 -35.70 27.97 -40.60
N GLY A 126 -36.74 28.79 -40.41
CA GLY A 126 -37.52 29.40 -41.47
C GLY A 126 -38.49 28.48 -42.23
N SER A 127 -38.61 27.20 -41.87
CA SER A 127 -39.61 26.28 -42.47
C SER A 127 -41.02 26.50 -41.93
N TYR A 128 -42.04 25.97 -42.61
CA TYR A 128 -43.47 26.00 -42.24
C TYR A 128 -44.07 24.59 -42.32
N GLY A 129 -45.18 24.35 -41.62
CA GLY A 129 -45.89 23.08 -41.72
C GLY A 129 -47.11 22.95 -40.82
N ASN A 130 -48.03 22.10 -41.25
CA ASN A 130 -49.22 21.68 -40.53
C ASN A 130 -49.30 20.15 -40.47
N LEU A 131 -49.23 19.61 -39.27
CA LEU A 131 -49.44 18.19 -38.99
C LEU A 131 -50.81 18.05 -38.35
N SER A 132 -51.74 17.36 -39.02
CA SER A 132 -53.09 17.14 -38.50
C SER A 132 -53.56 15.71 -38.70
N ALA A 133 -54.21 15.14 -37.67
CA ALA A 133 -54.82 13.80 -37.71
C ALA A 133 -53.90 12.72 -38.31
N SER A 134 -52.60 12.75 -37.95
CA SER A 134 -51.55 11.95 -38.60
C SER A 134 -50.67 11.21 -37.60
N THR A 135 -49.99 10.15 -38.04
CA THR A 135 -49.12 9.31 -37.22
C THR A 135 -47.65 9.49 -37.60
N ILE A 136 -46.79 9.69 -36.62
CA ILE A 136 -45.33 9.68 -36.78
C ILE A 136 -44.77 8.68 -35.79
N GLU A 137 -44.24 7.57 -36.28
CA GLU A 137 -43.76 6.50 -35.42
C GLU A 137 -42.36 6.04 -35.77
N TYR A 138 -41.65 5.52 -34.77
CA TYR A 138 -40.28 5.03 -34.88
C TYR A 138 -39.29 6.04 -35.50
N SER A 139 -39.48 7.33 -35.21
CA SER A 139 -38.48 8.34 -35.53
C SER A 139 -37.40 8.38 -34.45
N TYR A 140 -36.24 8.95 -34.76
CA TYR A 140 -35.28 9.33 -33.73
C TYR A 140 -35.85 10.46 -32.88
N ARG A 141 -36.45 11.46 -33.56
CA ARG A 141 -37.25 12.56 -33.01
C ARG A 141 -38.03 13.26 -34.12
N LEU A 142 -39.17 13.88 -33.79
CA LEU A 142 -39.73 14.99 -34.56
C LEU A 142 -39.13 16.31 -34.03
N GLN A 143 -38.21 16.89 -34.78
CA GLN A 143 -37.55 18.15 -34.41
C GLN A 143 -38.20 19.35 -35.09
N ILE A 144 -38.55 20.35 -34.27
CA ILE A 144 -39.02 21.66 -34.71
C ILE A 144 -37.97 22.70 -34.32
N ALA A 145 -37.34 23.31 -35.32
CA ALA A 145 -36.30 24.33 -35.16
C ALA A 145 -36.63 25.61 -35.93
N THR A 146 -37.89 26.04 -35.90
CA THR A 146 -38.41 27.22 -36.61
C THR A 146 -39.38 27.99 -35.73
N LYS A 147 -39.36 29.33 -35.82
CA LYS A 147 -40.32 30.23 -35.13
C LYS A 147 -41.57 30.52 -35.96
N ASN A 148 -41.62 30.02 -37.18
CA ASN A 148 -42.84 30.10 -37.96
C ASN A 148 -43.87 29.16 -37.36
N ASN A 149 -45.15 29.55 -37.45
CA ASN A 149 -46.25 28.78 -36.85
C ASN A 149 -46.28 27.34 -37.38
N ILE A 150 -45.76 26.40 -36.60
CA ILE A 150 -45.97 24.97 -36.78
C ILE A 150 -47.16 24.56 -35.92
N THR A 151 -48.10 23.87 -36.55
CA THR A 151 -49.28 23.32 -35.88
C THR A 151 -49.23 21.81 -35.90
N ILE A 152 -49.47 21.18 -34.75
CA ILE A 152 -49.51 19.72 -34.58
C ILE A 152 -50.81 19.41 -33.85
N THR A 153 -51.80 18.84 -34.54
CA THR A 153 -53.17 18.70 -34.03
C THR A 153 -53.72 17.30 -34.25
N GLY A 154 -54.20 16.61 -33.21
CA GLY A 154 -54.81 15.28 -33.38
C GLY A 154 -53.81 14.20 -33.83
N CYS A 155 -52.50 14.42 -33.63
CA CYS A 155 -51.45 13.52 -34.10
C CYS A 155 -51.12 12.42 -33.08
N THR A 156 -50.70 11.26 -33.58
CA THR A 156 -50.09 10.19 -32.76
C THR A 156 -48.60 10.13 -33.04
N ILE A 157 -47.78 10.34 -32.02
CA ILE A 157 -46.32 10.35 -32.12
C ILE A 157 -45.79 9.25 -31.21
N SER A 158 -45.35 8.13 -31.78
CA SER A 158 -45.14 6.91 -30.99
C SER A 158 -43.84 6.15 -31.25
N ASN A 159 -43.38 5.38 -30.26
CA ASN A 159 -42.25 4.45 -30.38
C ASN A 159 -40.93 5.12 -30.82
N ASN A 160 -40.73 6.39 -30.45
CA ASN A 160 -39.57 7.18 -30.89
C ASN A 160 -38.33 6.85 -30.07
N ARG A 161 -37.14 6.91 -30.68
CA ARG A 161 -35.90 6.51 -29.99
C ARG A 161 -35.45 7.50 -28.94
N ASN A 162 -35.39 8.79 -29.28
CA ASN A 162 -34.80 9.82 -28.44
C ASN A 162 -35.87 10.70 -27.81
N HIS A 163 -36.57 11.49 -28.62
CA HIS A 163 -37.70 12.32 -28.18
C HIS A 163 -38.93 12.00 -29.02
N GLY A 164 -40.13 12.19 -28.47
CA GLY A 164 -41.34 12.27 -29.28
C GLY A 164 -41.31 13.54 -30.14
N ILE A 165 -41.45 14.68 -29.48
CA ILE A 165 -41.34 16.02 -30.06
C ILE A 165 -40.17 16.76 -29.41
N HIS A 166 -39.33 17.41 -30.20
CA HIS A 166 -38.22 18.25 -29.75
C HIS A 166 -38.34 19.65 -30.33
N LEU A 167 -38.65 20.63 -29.49
CA LEU A 167 -38.66 22.06 -29.82
C LEU A 167 -37.29 22.63 -29.45
N THR A 168 -36.50 23.08 -30.43
CA THR A 168 -35.14 23.58 -30.19
C THR A 168 -35.14 25.06 -29.81
N SER A 169 -33.98 25.61 -29.45
CA SER A 169 -33.78 27.04 -29.14
C SER A 169 -34.13 27.99 -30.31
N ASP A 170 -34.16 27.47 -31.53
CA ASP A 170 -34.54 28.23 -32.74
C ASP A 170 -36.07 28.21 -32.97
N SER A 171 -36.83 27.47 -32.16
CA SER A 171 -38.29 27.39 -32.28
C SER A 171 -39.03 28.37 -31.37
N GLY A 172 -40.33 28.52 -31.63
CA GLY A 172 -41.26 29.24 -30.78
C GLY A 172 -42.65 29.32 -31.42
N TYR A 173 -43.67 29.67 -30.63
CA TYR A 173 -45.06 29.76 -31.10
C TYR A 173 -45.61 28.45 -31.70
N VAL A 174 -45.11 27.29 -31.27
CA VAL A 174 -45.59 25.98 -31.74
C VAL A 174 -46.87 25.61 -31.00
N ASN A 175 -47.89 25.19 -31.74
CA ASN A 175 -49.17 24.78 -31.16
C ASN A 175 -49.36 23.26 -31.27
N ILE A 176 -49.40 22.59 -30.14
CA ILE A 176 -49.54 21.12 -30.02
C ILE A 176 -50.86 20.84 -29.31
N THR A 177 -51.85 20.30 -30.02
CA THR A 177 -53.20 20.10 -29.47
C THR A 177 -53.77 18.73 -29.80
N ASP A 178 -54.54 18.16 -28.87
CA ASP A 178 -55.25 16.88 -29.06
C ASP A 178 -54.33 15.71 -29.50
N CYS A 179 -53.03 15.77 -29.18
CA CYS A 179 -52.05 14.78 -29.63
C CYS A 179 -51.85 13.66 -28.60
N THR A 180 -51.53 12.46 -29.08
CA THR A 180 -51.02 11.34 -28.26
C THR A 180 -49.53 11.17 -28.51
N ILE A 181 -48.70 11.31 -27.48
CA ILE A 181 -47.26 11.12 -27.55
C ILE A 181 -46.90 9.94 -26.64
N GLU A 182 -46.45 8.83 -27.21
CA GLU A 182 -46.28 7.60 -26.42
C GLU A 182 -45.05 6.76 -26.75
N ASN A 183 -44.61 5.96 -25.77
CA ASN A 183 -43.55 4.96 -25.95
C ASN A 183 -42.22 5.53 -26.49
N THR A 184 -41.88 6.78 -26.14
CA THR A 184 -40.53 7.31 -26.41
C THR A 184 -39.50 6.56 -25.57
N VAL A 185 -38.41 6.04 -26.15
CA VAL A 185 -37.60 4.94 -25.58
C VAL A 185 -36.38 5.38 -24.74
N ARG A 186 -35.79 6.55 -25.00
CA ARG A 186 -34.57 6.98 -24.28
C ARG A 186 -34.73 8.22 -23.43
N GLN A 187 -35.38 9.26 -23.95
CA GLN A 187 -35.48 10.54 -23.27
C GLN A 187 -36.96 10.98 -23.21
N TYR A 188 -37.23 12.24 -23.57
CA TYR A 188 -38.49 12.92 -23.26
C TYR A 188 -39.61 12.70 -24.27
N GLY A 189 -40.86 12.66 -23.82
CA GLY A 189 -42.03 12.67 -24.70
C GLY A 189 -42.10 13.97 -25.50
N ILE A 190 -42.20 15.10 -24.80
CA ILE A 190 -42.05 16.45 -25.36
C ILE A 190 -40.88 17.13 -24.67
N PHE A 191 -39.88 17.54 -25.45
CA PHE A 191 -38.74 18.32 -25.00
C PHE A 191 -38.81 19.73 -25.56
N ILE A 192 -38.86 20.72 -24.68
CA ILE A 192 -38.82 22.14 -25.01
C ILE A 192 -37.47 22.71 -24.55
N ASP A 193 -36.53 22.80 -25.47
CA ASP A 193 -35.17 23.30 -25.21
C ASP A 193 -35.08 24.78 -25.54
N SER A 194 -35.18 25.65 -24.53
CA SER A 194 -35.02 27.10 -24.68
C SER A 194 -35.94 27.75 -25.74
N SER A 195 -37.06 27.11 -26.05
CA SER A 195 -38.09 27.59 -26.98
C SER A 195 -39.18 28.36 -26.24
N GLN A 196 -39.85 29.34 -26.85
CA GLN A 196 -40.79 30.23 -26.15
C GLN A 196 -42.20 30.23 -26.75
N TYR A 197 -43.17 30.58 -25.91
CA TYR A 197 -44.55 30.87 -26.30
C TYR A 197 -45.25 29.71 -27.00
N ASN A 198 -44.92 28.47 -26.62
CA ASN A 198 -45.57 27.29 -27.17
C ASN A 198 -46.87 27.02 -26.42
N ILE A 199 -47.86 26.47 -27.14
CA ILE A 199 -49.19 26.16 -26.61
C ILE A 199 -49.38 24.65 -26.62
N LEU A 200 -49.63 24.06 -25.45
CA LEU A 200 -49.99 22.64 -25.33
C LEU A 200 -51.39 22.53 -24.72
N ARG A 201 -52.32 21.85 -25.41
CA ARG A 201 -53.69 21.56 -24.91
C ARG A 201 -54.14 20.16 -25.26
N ASN A 202 -54.89 19.52 -24.35
CA ASN A 202 -55.50 18.21 -24.56
C ASN A 202 -54.52 17.11 -25.04
N ASN A 203 -53.24 17.23 -24.73
CA ASN A 203 -52.27 16.22 -25.15
C ASN A 203 -52.17 15.11 -24.11
N SER A 204 -51.95 13.88 -24.56
CA SER A 204 -51.74 12.70 -23.71
C SER A 204 -50.33 12.15 -23.91
N LEU A 205 -49.51 12.24 -22.88
CA LEU A 205 -48.13 11.78 -22.87
C LEU A 205 -48.04 10.49 -22.07
N ASN A 206 -47.97 9.34 -22.75
CA ASN A 206 -48.09 8.02 -22.09
C ASN A 206 -46.87 7.13 -22.29
N ASN A 207 -46.42 6.47 -21.22
CA ASN A 207 -45.33 5.49 -21.27
C ASN A 207 -44.07 6.01 -21.98
N ASN A 208 -43.82 7.32 -21.88
CA ASN A 208 -42.56 7.89 -22.34
C ASN A 208 -41.50 7.52 -21.28
N SER A 209 -40.41 6.90 -21.75
CA SER A 209 -39.44 6.08 -20.98
C SER A 209 -38.63 6.85 -19.92
N ARG A 210 -37.41 6.35 -19.59
CA ARG A 210 -36.47 6.67 -18.50
C ARG A 210 -36.35 8.13 -18.05
N ASP A 211 -36.74 9.11 -18.87
CA ASP A 211 -36.69 10.53 -18.54
C ASP A 211 -38.05 11.16 -18.18
N TYR A 212 -38.19 12.47 -18.33
CA TYR A 212 -39.45 13.19 -18.12
C TYR A 212 -40.36 13.05 -19.35
N SER A 213 -41.64 12.83 -19.17
CA SER A 213 -42.62 12.88 -20.26
C SER A 213 -42.70 14.29 -20.86
N LEU A 214 -42.74 15.32 -20.01
CA LEU A 214 -42.67 16.73 -20.41
C LEU A 214 -41.43 17.38 -19.78
N TYR A 215 -40.53 17.94 -20.60
CA TYR A 215 -39.33 18.59 -20.09
C TYR A 215 -39.11 19.94 -20.75
N VAL A 216 -38.94 20.98 -19.93
CA VAL A 216 -38.65 22.35 -20.39
C VAL A 216 -37.33 22.82 -19.80
N THR A 217 -36.39 23.30 -20.61
CA THR A 217 -35.06 23.76 -20.18
C THR A 217 -34.69 25.12 -20.73
N GLY A 218 -33.59 25.66 -20.20
CA GLY A 218 -32.98 26.91 -20.65
C GLY A 218 -33.45 28.11 -19.85
N ASP A 219 -33.23 29.30 -20.40
CA ASP A 219 -33.53 30.58 -19.74
C ASP A 219 -35.01 30.99 -19.88
N TYR A 220 -35.81 30.21 -20.62
CA TYR A 220 -37.15 30.61 -21.04
C TYR A 220 -38.22 29.56 -20.71
N TYR A 221 -38.94 29.82 -19.62
CA TYR A 221 -40.05 28.99 -19.14
C TYR A 221 -41.44 29.54 -19.52
N ASP A 222 -41.51 30.56 -20.38
CA ASP A 222 -42.76 31.15 -20.84
C ASP A 222 -43.45 30.23 -21.85
N GLN A 223 -44.20 29.26 -21.32
CA GLN A 223 -45.05 28.34 -22.07
C GLN A 223 -46.48 28.48 -21.62
N ASP A 224 -47.39 28.28 -22.56
CA ASP A 224 -48.80 28.18 -22.26
C ASP A 224 -49.20 26.69 -22.23
N ILE A 225 -49.10 26.06 -21.07
CA ILE A 225 -49.39 24.64 -20.85
C ILE A 225 -50.37 24.53 -19.68
N ASP A 226 -51.57 24.02 -19.93
CA ASP A 226 -52.60 23.90 -18.90
C ASP A 226 -52.89 22.44 -18.51
N THR A 227 -53.79 22.29 -17.53
CA THR A 227 -54.20 21.00 -16.96
C THR A 227 -55.03 20.13 -17.90
N THR A 228 -55.33 20.57 -19.13
CA THR A 228 -55.96 19.69 -20.12
C THR A 228 -54.98 18.66 -20.67
N ASN A 229 -53.68 18.88 -20.50
CA ASN A 229 -52.65 17.91 -20.82
C ASN A 229 -52.52 16.87 -19.72
N THR A 230 -52.15 15.64 -20.10
CA THR A 230 -51.97 14.52 -19.17
C THR A 230 -50.63 13.82 -19.37
N VAL A 231 -50.03 13.38 -18.26
CA VAL A 231 -48.90 12.44 -18.23
C VAL A 231 -49.39 11.16 -17.57
N ASN A 232 -49.38 10.05 -18.31
CA ASN A 232 -49.90 8.75 -17.88
C ASN A 232 -51.33 8.81 -17.29
N GLY A 233 -52.17 9.70 -17.83
CA GLY A 233 -53.54 9.94 -17.36
C GLY A 233 -53.69 10.85 -16.14
N GLY A 234 -52.60 11.28 -15.52
CA GLY A 234 -52.58 12.33 -14.48
C GLY A 234 -52.48 13.73 -15.08
N LEU A 235 -53.02 14.74 -14.39
CA LEU A 235 -53.01 16.13 -14.86
C LEU A 235 -51.59 16.71 -14.92
N VAL A 236 -51.35 17.59 -15.88
CA VAL A 236 -50.11 18.38 -15.97
C VAL A 236 -50.32 19.75 -15.31
N TYR A 237 -49.53 20.04 -14.28
CA TYR A 237 -49.38 21.38 -13.73
C TYR A 237 -48.06 21.97 -14.21
N TYR A 238 -48.15 22.98 -15.05
CA TYR A 238 -47.01 23.78 -15.49
C TYR A 238 -47.25 25.23 -15.08
N ASN A 239 -46.56 25.66 -14.04
CA ASN A 239 -46.74 26.99 -13.47
C ASN A 239 -45.51 27.84 -13.75
N TYR A 240 -45.72 29.01 -14.35
CA TYR A 240 -44.66 29.94 -14.71
C TYR A 240 -44.97 31.34 -14.19
N SER A 241 -44.10 31.86 -13.32
CA SER A 241 -44.32 33.16 -12.65
C SER A 241 -45.65 33.27 -11.89
N ASP A 242 -46.21 32.12 -11.51
CA ASP A 242 -47.45 32.02 -10.75
C ASP A 242 -47.19 32.17 -9.23
N SER A 243 -48.29 32.35 -8.49
CA SER A 243 -48.34 32.38 -7.02
C SER A 243 -49.70 31.86 -6.53
N GLY A 244 -49.79 31.50 -5.26
CA GLY A 244 -51.02 31.04 -4.62
C GLY A 244 -50.95 29.58 -4.17
N THR A 245 -52.10 28.91 -4.11
CA THR A 245 -52.20 27.55 -3.56
C THR A 245 -53.12 26.69 -4.40
N ILE A 246 -52.62 25.53 -4.82
CA ILE A 246 -53.35 24.40 -5.39
C ILE A 246 -53.66 23.43 -4.24
N THR A 247 -54.89 22.91 -4.14
CA THR A 247 -55.32 22.14 -2.96
C THR A 247 -56.25 20.98 -3.29
N GLY A 248 -55.86 19.77 -2.88
CA GLY A 248 -56.73 18.59 -2.91
C GLY A 248 -56.77 17.84 -4.24
N GLU A 249 -55.98 18.25 -5.23
CA GLU A 249 -55.83 17.54 -6.51
C GLU A 249 -55.21 16.16 -6.29
N ASN A 250 -55.96 15.11 -6.61
CA ASN A 250 -55.63 13.72 -6.26
C ASN A 250 -55.08 12.86 -7.41
N ASN A 251 -54.80 13.46 -8.57
CA ASN A 251 -54.28 12.74 -9.73
C ASN A 251 -53.45 13.67 -10.63
N ILE A 252 -52.26 14.02 -10.16
CA ILE A 252 -51.29 14.83 -10.91
C ILE A 252 -50.20 13.91 -11.46
N GLY A 253 -49.94 13.98 -12.76
CA GLY A 253 -48.87 13.22 -13.42
C GLY A 253 -47.60 14.02 -13.65
N HIS A 254 -47.65 15.36 -13.58
CA HIS A 254 -46.47 16.20 -13.78
C HIS A 254 -46.64 17.53 -13.05
N VAL A 255 -45.60 17.98 -12.36
CA VAL A 255 -45.53 19.35 -11.82
C VAL A 255 -44.21 20.00 -12.22
N THR A 256 -44.29 21.15 -12.90
CA THR A 256 -43.19 22.11 -13.03
C THR A 256 -43.60 23.42 -12.37
N ILE A 257 -42.82 23.86 -11.38
CA ILE A 257 -42.91 25.18 -10.76
C ILE A 257 -41.70 25.97 -11.25
N ALA A 258 -41.91 26.86 -12.23
CA ALA A 258 -40.84 27.61 -12.89
C ALA A 258 -40.93 29.09 -12.60
N ASN A 259 -39.84 29.68 -12.09
CA ASN A 259 -39.74 31.11 -11.74
C ASN A 259 -40.94 31.63 -10.92
N CYS A 260 -41.54 30.78 -10.09
CA CYS A 260 -42.68 31.13 -9.26
C CYS A 260 -42.20 31.69 -7.91
N SER A 261 -43.07 32.46 -7.29
CA SER A 261 -42.87 32.95 -5.92
C SER A 261 -44.15 32.71 -5.13
N ASP A 262 -44.04 32.08 -3.97
CA ASP A 262 -45.20 31.80 -3.10
C ASP A 262 -46.27 30.92 -3.76
N LEU A 263 -45.85 29.86 -4.47
CA LEU A 263 -46.75 28.84 -5.03
C LEU A 263 -46.71 27.55 -4.21
N TRP A 264 -47.89 27.05 -3.82
CA TRP A 264 -48.02 25.91 -2.93
C TRP A 264 -48.90 24.80 -3.49
N PHE A 265 -48.47 23.55 -3.38
CA PHE A 265 -49.31 22.36 -3.58
C PHE A 265 -49.63 21.74 -2.23
N THR A 266 -50.91 21.73 -1.83
CA THR A 266 -51.33 21.29 -0.49
C THR A 266 -52.33 20.15 -0.55
N GLY A 267 -52.07 19.03 0.14
CA GLY A 267 -52.99 17.89 0.14
C GLY A 267 -53.17 17.25 -1.24
N CYS A 268 -52.15 17.35 -2.10
CA CYS A 268 -52.19 16.82 -3.47
C CYS A 268 -51.65 15.39 -3.54
N THR A 269 -51.96 14.68 -4.62
CA THR A 269 -51.38 13.38 -4.96
C THR A 269 -50.73 13.45 -6.34
N ILE A 270 -49.41 13.30 -6.37
CA ILE A 270 -48.55 13.42 -7.56
C ILE A 270 -47.93 12.05 -7.82
N GLN A 271 -48.41 11.35 -8.84
CA GLN A 271 -48.13 9.93 -8.99
C GLN A 271 -48.09 9.41 -10.42
N ASN A 272 -47.42 8.27 -10.60
CA ASN A 272 -47.37 7.51 -11.85
C ASN A 272 -46.88 8.32 -13.07
N GLY A 273 -46.15 9.41 -12.84
CA GLY A 273 -45.70 10.30 -13.90
C GLY A 273 -44.28 10.81 -13.66
N ASP A 274 -44.09 12.11 -13.77
CA ASP A 274 -42.79 12.77 -13.80
C ASP A 274 -42.31 13.25 -12.42
N GLY A 275 -43.17 13.31 -11.41
CA GLY A 275 -42.86 13.92 -10.12
C GLY A 275 -42.90 15.45 -10.16
N VAL A 276 -42.13 16.10 -9.29
CA VAL A 276 -42.13 17.55 -9.11
C VAL A 276 -40.78 18.16 -9.40
N ARG A 277 -40.75 19.18 -10.26
CA ARG A 277 -39.57 20.00 -10.51
C ARG A 277 -39.83 21.46 -10.14
N ILE A 278 -38.96 22.01 -9.29
CA ILE A 278 -38.98 23.40 -8.84
C ILE A 278 -37.72 24.07 -9.39
N VAL A 279 -37.89 24.99 -10.33
CA VAL A 279 -36.80 25.62 -11.07
C VAL A 279 -36.86 27.14 -10.99
N GLY A 280 -35.75 27.79 -10.67
CA GLY A 280 -35.66 29.27 -10.61
C GLY A 280 -36.64 29.92 -9.63
N SER A 281 -37.28 29.12 -8.77
CA SER A 281 -38.42 29.53 -7.95
C SER A 281 -38.00 29.75 -6.50
N SER A 282 -38.79 30.54 -5.78
CA SER A 282 -38.52 30.80 -4.37
C SER A 282 -39.78 30.88 -3.52
N SER A 283 -39.63 30.69 -2.21
CA SER A 283 -40.75 30.76 -1.25
C SER A 283 -41.95 29.88 -1.63
N SER A 284 -41.72 28.84 -2.44
CA SER A 284 -42.75 27.94 -2.96
C SER A 284 -42.64 26.60 -2.24
N GLY A 285 -43.66 25.74 -2.34
CA GLY A 285 -43.62 24.51 -1.57
C GLY A 285 -44.67 23.47 -1.84
N ILE A 286 -44.48 22.34 -1.17
CA ILE A 286 -45.40 21.21 -1.15
C ILE A 286 -45.69 20.87 0.29
N SER A 287 -46.96 20.76 0.64
CA SER A 287 -47.42 20.52 2.01
C SER A 287 -48.48 19.42 2.07
N GLY A 288 -48.41 18.54 3.07
CA GLY A 288 -49.48 17.56 3.31
C GLY A 288 -49.78 16.63 2.13
N SER A 289 -48.84 16.45 1.20
CA SER A 289 -49.10 15.81 -0.10
C SER A 289 -48.46 14.42 -0.19
N THR A 290 -48.95 13.61 -1.13
CA THR A 290 -48.36 12.30 -1.46
C THR A 290 -47.69 12.39 -2.82
N ILE A 291 -46.43 11.99 -2.91
CA ILE A 291 -45.60 12.00 -4.12
C ILE A 291 -45.04 10.59 -4.32
N GLU A 292 -45.65 9.80 -5.21
CA GLU A 292 -45.36 8.37 -5.28
C GLU A 292 -45.30 7.76 -6.67
N ASN A 293 -44.54 6.67 -6.83
CA ASN A 293 -44.50 5.89 -8.07
C ASN A 293 -44.14 6.73 -9.32
N ASN A 294 -43.36 7.80 -9.15
CA ASN A 294 -42.93 8.63 -10.27
C ASN A 294 -41.68 8.05 -10.94
N ALA A 295 -41.59 8.24 -12.26
CA ALA A 295 -40.48 7.78 -13.08
C ALA A 295 -39.15 8.52 -12.80
N LYS A 296 -39.22 9.61 -12.01
CA LYS A 296 -38.10 10.48 -11.66
C LYS A 296 -38.00 10.69 -10.16
N HIS A 297 -37.41 11.82 -9.75
CA HIS A 297 -37.37 12.24 -8.37
C HIS A 297 -38.79 12.51 -7.86
N GLY A 298 -39.02 12.32 -6.57
CA GLY A 298 -40.24 12.83 -5.96
C GLY A 298 -40.30 14.35 -6.09
N VAL A 299 -39.28 15.02 -5.55
CA VAL A 299 -39.09 16.47 -5.66
C VAL A 299 -37.66 16.79 -6.11
N TYR A 300 -37.54 17.68 -7.10
CA TYR A 300 -36.27 18.15 -7.62
C TYR A 300 -36.18 19.68 -7.60
N PHE A 301 -35.24 20.21 -6.82
CA PHE A 301 -34.85 21.62 -6.79
C PHE A 301 -33.68 21.87 -7.73
N THR A 302 -33.83 22.83 -8.63
CA THR A 302 -32.75 23.25 -9.53
C THR A 302 -32.72 24.77 -9.66
N ASP A 303 -31.58 25.37 -9.33
CA ASP A 303 -31.41 26.83 -9.25
C ASP A 303 -32.53 27.56 -8.48
N SER A 304 -32.97 26.98 -7.35
CA SER A 304 -34.16 27.44 -6.62
C SER A 304 -33.88 27.58 -5.12
N GLY A 305 -34.40 28.62 -4.47
CA GLY A 305 -34.02 28.94 -3.09
C GLY A 305 -35.18 29.25 -2.16
N ASN A 306 -35.04 29.00 -0.86
CA ASN A 306 -36.07 29.28 0.15
C ASN A 306 -37.39 28.51 -0.08
N ASN A 307 -37.35 27.31 -0.62
CA ASN A 307 -38.55 26.50 -0.85
C ASN A 307 -38.83 25.56 0.33
N THR A 308 -40.08 25.12 0.51
CA THR A 308 -40.49 24.29 1.64
C THR A 308 -41.19 23.01 1.20
N ILE A 309 -40.75 21.86 1.69
CA ILE A 309 -41.45 20.58 1.59
C ILE A 309 -41.76 20.13 3.00
N ASN A 310 -43.04 20.01 3.33
CA ASN A 310 -43.43 19.58 4.68
C ASN A 310 -44.63 18.66 4.74
N ASP A 311 -44.71 17.91 5.85
CA ASP A 311 -45.86 17.09 6.20
C ASP A 311 -46.27 16.10 5.08
N SER A 312 -45.33 15.71 4.22
CA SER A 312 -45.61 15.00 2.97
C SER A 312 -45.06 13.56 2.97
N HIS A 313 -45.68 12.70 2.17
CA HIS A 313 -45.26 11.32 1.94
C HIS A 313 -44.60 11.21 0.57
N ILE A 314 -43.32 10.85 0.50
CA ILE A 314 -42.54 10.76 -0.73
C ILE A 314 -42.01 9.33 -0.84
N LEU A 315 -42.64 8.50 -1.66
CA LEU A 315 -42.39 7.06 -1.66
C LEU A 315 -42.35 6.40 -3.03
N ASP A 316 -41.57 5.32 -3.16
CA ASP A 316 -41.54 4.48 -4.36
C ASP A 316 -41.24 5.23 -5.67
N ASN A 317 -40.50 6.35 -5.59
CA ASN A 317 -40.06 7.07 -6.79
C ASN A 317 -38.77 6.43 -7.33
N ILE A 318 -38.63 6.34 -8.65
CA ILE A 318 -37.48 5.68 -9.27
C ILE A 318 -36.18 6.43 -8.99
N GLY A 319 -36.23 7.77 -8.94
CA GLY A 319 -35.09 8.61 -8.56
C GLY A 319 -35.02 8.85 -7.04
N ASN A 320 -34.27 9.87 -6.63
CA ASN A 320 -34.22 10.30 -5.23
C ASN A 320 -35.59 10.80 -4.74
N GLY A 321 -35.88 10.63 -3.45
CA GLY A 321 -37.09 11.20 -2.85
C GLY A 321 -37.09 12.72 -3.00
N ILE A 322 -36.02 13.35 -2.50
CA ILE A 322 -35.76 14.78 -2.69
C ILE A 322 -34.34 14.98 -3.22
N TYR A 323 -34.19 15.74 -4.29
CA TYR A 323 -32.89 16.10 -4.87
C TYR A 323 -32.78 17.61 -5.02
N SER A 324 -31.60 18.16 -4.67
CA SER A 324 -31.26 19.56 -4.86
C SER A 324 -29.95 19.70 -5.61
N ASP A 325 -29.91 20.56 -6.64
CA ASP A 325 -28.70 20.86 -7.40
C ASP A 325 -28.59 22.33 -7.85
N GLY A 326 -27.52 22.60 -8.61
CA GLY A 326 -27.24 23.92 -9.16
C GLY A 326 -27.01 24.95 -8.05
N THR A 327 -27.62 26.12 -8.19
CA THR A 327 -27.51 27.21 -7.22
C THR A 327 -28.51 27.11 -6.06
N SER A 328 -29.25 26.00 -5.93
CA SER A 328 -30.33 25.85 -4.96
C SER A 328 -29.85 25.90 -3.50
N ASN A 329 -30.58 26.61 -2.63
CA ASN A 329 -30.19 26.81 -1.23
C ASN A 329 -31.37 27.19 -0.31
N TYR A 330 -31.14 27.17 1.01
CA TYR A 330 -32.13 27.61 2.02
C TYR A 330 -33.46 26.84 1.98
N SER A 331 -33.49 25.63 1.44
CA SER A 331 -34.71 24.81 1.40
C SER A 331 -35.02 24.22 2.77
N ARG A 332 -36.31 24.13 3.10
CA ARG A 332 -36.83 23.59 4.36
C ARG A 332 -37.53 22.26 4.07
N ILE A 333 -36.96 21.16 4.52
CA ILE A 333 -37.51 19.81 4.38
C ILE A 333 -37.90 19.34 5.78
N ILE A 334 -39.20 19.41 6.11
CA ILE A 334 -39.67 19.28 7.50
C ILE A 334 -40.80 18.26 7.66
N ASN A 335 -40.69 17.35 8.61
CA ASN A 335 -41.78 16.42 8.97
C ASN A 335 -42.30 15.59 7.77
N ASN A 336 -41.41 15.16 6.88
CA ASN A 336 -41.75 14.31 5.75
C ASN A 336 -41.43 12.84 6.02
N SER A 337 -42.14 11.95 5.34
CA SER A 337 -41.82 10.54 5.25
C SER A 337 -41.24 10.23 3.87
N VAL A 338 -39.95 9.89 3.79
CA VAL A 338 -39.21 9.70 2.52
C VAL A 338 -38.69 8.26 2.43
N ASN A 339 -39.40 7.40 1.70
CA ASN A 339 -39.17 5.95 1.76
C ASN A 339 -39.08 5.27 0.39
N ASN A 340 -38.33 4.16 0.26
CA ASN A 340 -38.27 3.36 -0.96
C ASN A 340 -37.93 4.14 -2.25
N ASN A 341 -37.13 5.20 -2.14
CA ASN A 341 -36.60 5.92 -3.29
C ASN A 341 -35.16 5.42 -3.58
N SER A 342 -34.50 5.95 -4.63
CA SER A 342 -33.08 5.66 -4.88
C SER A 342 -32.22 6.10 -3.69
N GLU A 343 -32.03 7.41 -3.51
CA GLU A 343 -31.59 8.00 -2.24
C GLU A 343 -32.80 8.68 -1.57
N GLY A 344 -32.78 8.79 -0.24
CA GLY A 344 -33.82 9.54 0.47
C GLY A 344 -33.77 11.03 0.12
N ILE A 345 -32.71 11.71 0.56
CA ILE A 345 -32.47 13.15 0.33
C ILE A 345 -31.04 13.37 -0.15
N ARG A 346 -30.87 14.03 -1.30
CA ARG A 346 -29.57 14.38 -1.89
C ARG A 346 -29.40 15.88 -2.06
N LEU A 347 -28.33 16.44 -1.49
CA LEU A 347 -28.09 17.89 -1.41
C LEU A 347 -26.79 18.32 -2.12
N ASP A 348 -26.84 18.46 -3.44
CA ASP A 348 -25.70 18.87 -4.29
C ASP A 348 -25.73 20.37 -4.68
N GLY A 349 -26.65 21.16 -4.12
CA GLY A 349 -26.78 22.60 -4.38
C GLY A 349 -25.76 23.46 -3.64
N ASN A 350 -26.12 24.71 -3.32
CA ASN A 350 -25.30 25.67 -2.60
C ASN A 350 -25.44 25.61 -1.05
N GLY A 351 -26.17 24.64 -0.50
CA GLY A 351 -26.26 24.41 0.95
C GLY A 351 -27.30 25.26 1.69
N TYR A 352 -27.06 25.51 2.99
CA TYR A 352 -27.95 26.25 3.90
C TYR A 352 -29.35 25.64 4.09
N ASN A 353 -29.52 24.35 3.79
CA ASN A 353 -30.81 23.69 3.89
C ASN A 353 -31.11 23.26 5.33
N ASN A 354 -32.39 23.18 5.67
CA ASN A 354 -32.86 22.71 6.97
C ASN A 354 -33.70 21.44 6.79
N ILE A 355 -33.16 20.32 7.25
CA ILE A 355 -33.75 18.98 7.21
C ILE A 355 -34.11 18.59 8.64
N THR A 356 -35.38 18.75 9.00
CA THR A 356 -35.83 18.60 10.39
C THR A 356 -37.03 17.66 10.53
N ASP A 357 -37.05 16.83 11.57
CA ASP A 357 -38.21 16.00 11.92
C ASP A 357 -38.65 14.98 10.83
N ASN A 358 -37.79 14.62 9.88
CA ASN A 358 -38.16 13.69 8.80
C ASN A 358 -37.94 12.22 9.21
N ASN A 359 -38.76 11.34 8.65
CA ASN A 359 -38.57 9.89 8.67
C ASN A 359 -38.07 9.43 7.30
N ILE A 360 -36.85 8.93 7.22
CA ILE A 360 -36.15 8.60 5.96
C ILE A 360 -35.71 7.14 6.02
N SER A 361 -36.43 6.26 5.32
CA SER A 361 -36.23 4.82 5.52
C SER A 361 -36.33 3.96 4.27
N GLU A 362 -35.66 2.81 4.28
CA GLU A 362 -35.76 1.78 3.23
C GLU A 362 -35.39 2.28 1.81
N ASN A 363 -34.61 3.36 1.70
CA ASN A 363 -34.11 3.82 0.40
C ASN A 363 -32.99 2.89 -0.12
N HIS A 364 -32.86 2.80 -1.45
CA HIS A 364 -32.00 1.82 -2.12
C HIS A 364 -30.50 2.16 -2.09
N ASP A 365 -30.14 3.38 -1.73
CA ASP A 365 -28.79 3.86 -1.46
C ASP A 365 -28.76 4.56 -0.08
N ASP A 366 -28.26 5.80 -0.01
CA ASP A 366 -28.12 6.55 1.24
C ASP A 366 -29.46 7.12 1.72
N GLY A 367 -29.61 7.24 3.05
CA GLY A 367 -30.72 7.99 3.63
C GLY A 367 -30.61 9.48 3.29
N ILE A 368 -29.49 10.10 3.66
CA ILE A 368 -29.15 11.49 3.33
C ILE A 368 -27.74 11.56 2.74
N PHE A 369 -27.60 12.11 1.54
CA PHE A 369 -26.33 12.45 0.92
C PHE A 369 -26.09 13.97 0.94
N ILE A 370 -25.01 14.40 1.58
CA ILE A 370 -24.68 15.82 1.81
C ILE A 370 -23.51 16.25 0.92
N GLY A 371 -23.83 16.71 -0.29
CA GLY A 371 -22.87 17.23 -1.28
C GLY A 371 -22.48 18.70 -1.11
N SER A 372 -23.11 19.43 -0.18
CA SER A 372 -22.96 20.87 0.02
C SER A 372 -22.87 21.22 1.51
N GLY A 373 -22.21 22.33 1.86
CA GLY A 373 -22.01 22.72 3.26
C GLY A 373 -23.15 23.54 3.89
N ASP A 374 -22.96 23.92 5.16
CA ASP A 374 -23.84 24.83 5.91
C ASP A 374 -25.29 24.32 6.11
N ASN A 375 -25.54 23.01 6.01
CA ASN A 375 -26.88 22.45 6.24
C ASN A 375 -27.13 22.14 7.73
N ILE A 376 -28.40 22.21 8.14
CA ILE A 376 -28.88 21.78 9.45
C ILE A 376 -29.70 20.51 9.27
N ILE A 377 -29.29 19.42 9.91
CA ILE A 377 -29.96 18.13 9.91
C ILE A 377 -30.30 17.80 11.36
N ARG A 378 -31.57 17.94 11.74
CA ARG A 378 -31.98 17.84 13.13
C ARG A 378 -33.19 16.96 13.38
N ASN A 379 -33.14 16.12 14.41
CA ASN A 379 -34.28 15.31 14.87
C ASN A 379 -34.91 14.43 13.77
N ASN A 380 -34.10 13.96 12.83
CA ASN A 380 -34.56 13.01 11.80
C ASN A 380 -34.38 11.57 12.28
N THR A 381 -35.28 10.70 11.82
CA THR A 381 -35.20 9.25 11.99
C THR A 381 -34.77 8.63 10.67
N ILE A 382 -33.59 8.01 10.62
CA ILE A 382 -32.95 7.53 9.38
C ILE A 382 -32.66 6.03 9.51
N LEU A 383 -33.47 5.20 8.85
CA LEU A 383 -33.55 3.76 9.16
C LEU A 383 -33.43 2.86 7.93
N SER A 384 -32.66 1.78 8.07
CA SER A 384 -32.71 0.64 7.13
C SER A 384 -32.51 0.99 5.65
N ASN A 385 -31.72 2.04 5.36
CA ASN A 385 -31.31 2.35 4.01
C ASN A 385 -30.21 1.37 3.55
N SER A 386 -30.19 1.11 2.25
CA SER A 386 -29.35 0.06 1.67
C SER A 386 -27.88 0.43 1.54
N ALA A 387 -27.49 1.69 1.80
CA ALA A 387 -26.09 2.12 1.97
C ALA A 387 -25.85 2.73 3.36
N ALA A 388 -25.38 3.99 3.46
CA ALA A 388 -25.20 4.67 4.73
C ALA A 388 -26.47 5.43 5.16
N GLY A 389 -26.58 5.71 6.47
CA GLY A 389 -27.64 6.58 6.97
C GLY A 389 -27.44 8.02 6.49
N VAL A 390 -26.29 8.60 6.82
CA VAL A 390 -25.88 9.94 6.39
C VAL A 390 -24.46 9.90 5.82
N THR A 391 -24.31 10.40 4.60
CA THR A 391 -23.02 10.53 3.90
C THR A 391 -22.61 11.99 3.79
N PHE A 392 -21.39 12.30 4.24
CA PHE A 392 -20.76 13.62 4.16
C PHE A 392 -19.76 13.66 2.99
N TYR A 393 -20.06 14.53 2.02
CA TYR A 393 -19.17 14.92 0.93
C TYR A 393 -18.82 16.42 1.01
N SER A 394 -19.00 17.02 2.19
CA SER A 394 -18.80 18.46 2.43
C SER A 394 -18.63 18.76 3.93
N ASP A 395 -18.10 19.95 4.21
CA ASP A 395 -17.86 20.49 5.56
C ASP A 395 -18.96 21.49 5.98
N ASN A 396 -18.90 21.94 7.23
CA ASN A 396 -19.74 22.95 7.87
C ASN A 396 -21.22 22.58 8.03
N ASN A 397 -21.55 21.29 8.15
CA ASN A 397 -22.92 20.85 8.42
C ASN A 397 -23.16 20.64 9.92
N ASP A 398 -24.35 20.99 10.41
CA ASP A 398 -24.81 20.74 11.79
C ASP A 398 -25.72 19.51 11.81
N LEU A 399 -25.31 18.49 12.55
CA LEU A 399 -26.11 17.30 12.82
C LEU A 399 -26.45 17.28 14.31
N SER A 400 -27.73 17.24 14.68
CA SER A 400 -28.17 17.15 16.08
C SER A 400 -29.47 16.36 16.27
N GLU A 401 -29.61 15.65 17.38
CA GLU A 401 -30.86 14.95 17.76
C GLU A 401 -31.33 13.85 16.79
N ASN A 402 -30.53 13.43 15.80
CA ASN A 402 -30.94 12.41 14.83
C ASN A 402 -30.80 11.00 15.39
N THR A 403 -31.70 10.11 14.98
CA THR A 403 -31.64 8.66 15.25
C THR A 403 -31.36 7.92 13.96
N ILE A 404 -30.19 7.30 13.84
CA ILE A 404 -29.68 6.70 12.61
C ILE A 404 -29.35 5.24 12.89
N SER A 405 -30.10 4.29 12.33
CA SER A 405 -29.85 2.88 12.66
C SER A 405 -30.27 1.88 11.59
N GLY A 406 -29.66 0.69 11.61
CA GLY A 406 -30.05 -0.42 10.72
C GLY A 406 -29.71 -0.23 9.25
N ASN A 407 -28.96 0.82 8.88
CA ASN A 407 -28.44 1.03 7.53
C ASN A 407 -27.35 0.00 7.21
N ARG A 408 -27.25 -0.44 5.95
CA ARG A 408 -26.41 -1.58 5.57
C ARG A 408 -24.93 -1.33 5.86
N ASP A 409 -24.41 -0.14 5.53
CA ASP A 409 -22.98 0.13 5.51
C ASP A 409 -22.49 0.81 6.79
N PHE A 410 -22.83 2.09 6.99
CA PHE A 410 -22.54 2.87 8.21
C PHE A 410 -23.77 3.67 8.65
N ALA A 411 -23.83 4.06 9.93
CA ALA A 411 -24.76 5.13 10.30
C ALA A 411 -24.28 6.48 9.76
N LEU A 412 -22.99 6.81 9.94
CA LEU A 412 -22.35 8.02 9.42
C LEU A 412 -21.15 7.67 8.53
N GLN A 413 -21.09 8.22 7.33
CA GLN A 413 -19.98 8.02 6.40
C GLN A 413 -19.36 9.34 5.97
N PHE A 414 -18.04 9.46 6.03
CA PHE A 414 -17.27 10.61 5.56
C PHE A 414 -16.45 10.21 4.33
N VAL A 415 -16.61 10.91 3.21
CA VAL A 415 -15.97 10.55 1.95
C VAL A 415 -14.88 11.57 1.59
N GLY A 416 -13.63 11.28 1.94
CA GLY A 416 -12.52 12.22 1.78
C GLY A 416 -12.29 13.05 3.06
N PRO A 417 -11.55 14.17 2.98
CA PRO A 417 -11.15 14.94 4.16
C PRO A 417 -12.25 15.89 4.68
N TYR A 418 -13.53 15.54 4.53
CA TYR A 418 -14.66 16.38 4.95
C TYR A 418 -15.03 16.16 6.42
N TYR A 419 -14.07 16.40 7.31
CA TYR A 419 -14.23 16.19 8.75
C TYR A 419 -14.61 17.47 9.51
N ASN A 420 -14.75 18.63 8.86
CA ASN A 420 -15.05 19.86 9.58
C ASN A 420 -16.57 20.04 9.72
N ASN A 421 -17.23 19.17 10.49
CA ASN A 421 -18.68 19.17 10.68
C ASN A 421 -19.07 19.25 12.17
N TYR A 422 -20.17 19.94 12.48
CA TYR A 422 -20.72 20.10 13.83
C TYR A 422 -21.69 18.96 14.15
N ILE A 423 -21.15 17.79 14.53
CA ILE A 423 -21.95 16.61 14.85
C ILE A 423 -22.12 16.52 16.36
N TRP A 424 -23.32 16.86 16.84
CA TRP A 424 -23.62 16.89 18.26
C TRP A 424 -23.79 15.50 18.85
N ARG A 425 -23.43 15.38 20.13
CA ARG A 425 -23.48 14.13 20.90
C ARG A 425 -24.89 13.61 21.17
N ASN A 426 -25.92 14.43 20.97
CA ASN A 426 -27.31 14.00 21.09
C ASN A 426 -27.83 13.23 19.85
N ASN A 427 -26.99 12.99 18.84
CA ASN A 427 -27.29 12.02 17.79
C ASN A 427 -27.05 10.59 18.31
N THR A 428 -27.91 9.66 17.88
CA THR A 428 -27.78 8.23 18.15
C THR A 428 -27.51 7.48 16.86
N ALA A 429 -26.43 6.71 16.80
CA ALA A 429 -26.03 5.87 15.69
C ALA A 429 -26.01 4.40 16.12
N ASN A 430 -26.85 3.58 15.49
CA ASN A 430 -27.07 2.16 15.84
C ASN A 430 -27.40 1.92 17.33
N GLY A 431 -27.96 2.92 18.02
CA GLY A 431 -28.30 2.84 19.45
C GLY A 431 -27.27 3.48 20.38
N GLU A 432 -26.11 3.92 19.87
CA GLU A 432 -25.04 4.57 20.65
C GLU A 432 -24.92 6.07 20.37
N GLU A 433 -24.41 6.80 21.37
CA GLU A 433 -24.06 8.22 21.26
C GLU A 433 -22.94 8.46 20.24
N VAL A 434 -23.11 9.43 19.34
CA VAL A 434 -22.06 9.84 18.40
C VAL A 434 -21.04 10.74 19.09
N ASN A 435 -19.84 10.23 19.32
CA ASN A 435 -18.77 10.93 20.04
C ASN A 435 -17.81 11.65 19.08
N TYR A 436 -18.30 12.73 18.48
CA TYR A 436 -17.58 13.61 17.56
C TYR A 436 -17.27 14.96 18.21
N TYR A 437 -16.03 15.42 18.10
CA TYR A 437 -15.55 16.66 18.69
C TYR A 437 -14.84 17.46 17.59
N TYR A 438 -15.39 18.62 17.27
CA TYR A 438 -14.87 19.52 16.25
C TYR A 438 -14.56 20.87 16.88
N ASP A 439 -13.32 21.33 16.72
CA ASP A 439 -12.84 22.63 17.24
C ASP A 439 -13.11 22.81 18.75
N GLU A 440 -13.02 21.72 19.52
CA GLU A 440 -13.21 21.75 20.96
C GLU A 440 -11.88 21.68 21.71
N HIS A 441 -11.80 22.40 22.83
CA HIS A 441 -10.57 22.51 23.62
C HIS A 441 -10.81 22.43 25.13
N GLU A 442 -9.77 22.02 25.87
CA GLU A 442 -9.71 22.04 27.35
C GLU A 442 -10.84 21.24 28.03
N LYS A 443 -11.17 20.07 27.49
CA LYS A 443 -12.24 19.21 28.03
C LYS A 443 -11.70 17.89 28.57
N ILE A 444 -12.33 17.43 29.64
CA ILE A 444 -12.19 16.05 30.11
C ILE A 444 -13.49 15.34 29.76
N LEU A 445 -13.40 14.27 28.97
CA LEU A 445 -14.56 13.49 28.58
C LEU A 445 -14.95 12.51 29.70
N ASP A 446 -16.25 12.31 29.87
CA ASP A 446 -16.76 11.21 30.69
C ASP A 446 -16.42 9.87 30.00
N PRO A 447 -16.11 8.81 30.77
CA PRO A 447 -15.82 7.48 30.23
C PRO A 447 -16.92 6.98 29.28
N LYS A 448 -16.52 6.43 28.13
CA LYS A 448 -17.43 5.92 27.10
C LYS A 448 -17.29 4.42 26.91
N TYR A 449 -18.42 3.73 26.79
CA TYR A 449 -18.49 2.29 26.53
C TYR A 449 -19.26 2.09 25.22
N LEU A 450 -18.53 1.97 24.11
CA LEU A 450 -19.08 1.99 22.74
C LEU A 450 -18.74 0.66 22.04
N SER A 451 -19.75 -0.14 21.74
CA SER A 451 -19.71 -1.51 21.24
C SER A 451 -20.60 -1.81 20.04
N GLU A 452 -21.44 -0.87 19.60
CA GLU A 452 -22.33 -1.08 18.44
C GLU A 452 -21.53 -1.15 17.13
N TYR A 453 -22.01 -1.96 16.19
CA TYR A 453 -21.26 -2.20 14.96
C TYR A 453 -21.34 -1.00 14.00
N ASN A 454 -20.20 -0.65 13.38
CA ASN A 454 -20.10 0.25 12.22
C ASN A 454 -20.87 1.58 12.36
N VAL A 455 -20.74 2.24 13.51
CA VAL A 455 -21.30 3.57 13.75
C VAL A 455 -20.81 4.57 12.71
N SER A 456 -19.52 4.56 12.38
CA SER A 456 -18.96 5.44 11.38
C SER A 456 -17.64 4.95 10.81
N ASN A 457 -17.25 5.40 9.62
CA ASN A 457 -15.91 5.16 9.09
C ASN A 457 -14.81 6.07 9.70
N VAL A 458 -15.13 6.85 10.73
CA VAL A 458 -14.17 7.55 11.62
C VAL A 458 -14.07 6.84 12.98
N GLY A 459 -13.49 7.47 14.00
CA GLY A 459 -13.32 6.85 15.32
C GLY A 459 -14.61 6.76 16.13
N LYS A 460 -14.73 5.72 16.97
CA LYS A 460 -15.77 5.66 18.01
C LYS A 460 -15.72 6.90 18.89
N ILE A 461 -14.53 7.41 19.18
CA ILE A 461 -14.29 8.80 19.58
C ILE A 461 -13.46 9.48 18.50
N THR A 462 -13.95 10.62 18.00
CA THR A 462 -13.30 11.38 16.92
C THR A 462 -13.00 12.80 17.36
N LEU A 463 -11.75 13.22 17.26
CA LEU A 463 -11.28 14.59 17.52
C LEU A 463 -10.78 15.22 16.22
N ILE A 464 -11.40 16.34 15.83
CA ILE A 464 -11.06 17.13 14.65
C ILE A 464 -10.71 18.54 15.11
N ASN A 465 -9.53 19.05 14.77
CA ASN A 465 -9.05 20.38 15.19
C ASN A 465 -9.10 20.61 16.70
N CYS A 466 -8.93 19.56 17.52
CA CYS A 466 -9.08 19.66 18.97
C CYS A 466 -7.74 19.81 19.68
N THR A 467 -7.74 20.44 20.87
CA THR A 467 -6.55 20.57 21.72
C THR A 467 -6.85 20.42 23.19
N ASN A 468 -5.90 19.91 23.97
CA ASN A 468 -6.06 19.74 25.43
C ASN A 468 -7.31 18.94 25.82
N ILE A 469 -7.71 17.95 25.01
CA ILE A 469 -8.80 17.01 25.33
C ILE A 469 -8.22 15.84 26.11
N THR A 470 -8.89 15.45 27.20
CA THR A 470 -8.58 14.23 27.96
C THR A 470 -9.64 13.16 27.73
N ILE A 471 -9.23 12.01 27.18
CA ILE A 471 -10.06 10.81 27.00
C ILE A 471 -9.55 9.75 27.96
N ARG A 472 -10.39 9.25 28.87
CA ARG A 472 -9.97 8.24 29.83
C ARG A 472 -11.01 7.18 30.14
N ASP A 473 -10.52 6.04 30.61
CA ASP A 473 -11.32 4.94 31.15
C ASP A 473 -12.41 4.44 30.18
N SER A 474 -12.20 4.57 28.87
CA SER A 474 -13.19 4.25 27.83
C SER A 474 -12.92 2.91 27.16
N GLU A 475 -13.98 2.19 26.78
CA GLU A 475 -13.94 0.92 26.06
C GLU A 475 -14.59 1.08 24.68
N LEU A 476 -13.83 0.86 23.60
CA LEU A 476 -14.20 1.23 22.23
C LEU A 476 -14.01 0.07 21.25
N SER A 477 -15.10 -0.42 20.67
CA SER A 477 -15.08 -1.67 19.90
C SER A 477 -16.04 -1.74 18.71
N ASN A 478 -15.82 -2.74 17.86
CA ASN A 478 -16.72 -3.18 16.77
C ASN A 478 -16.91 -2.20 15.61
N ASN A 479 -15.95 -1.31 15.37
CA ASN A 479 -15.97 -0.44 14.20
C ASN A 479 -15.23 -1.05 12.98
N ILE A 480 -15.75 -2.17 12.46
CA ILE A 480 -14.98 -3.14 11.65
C ILE A 480 -14.85 -2.83 10.14
N LYS A 481 -15.72 -2.00 9.55
CA LYS A 481 -15.80 -1.81 8.08
C LYS A 481 -14.89 -0.73 7.46
N SER A 482 -14.04 -0.08 8.27
CA SER A 482 -13.02 0.94 7.92
C SER A 482 -12.83 2.00 9.03
N GLY A 483 -13.59 1.89 10.12
CA GLY A 483 -13.54 2.85 11.22
C GLY A 483 -12.49 2.57 12.29
N TYR A 484 -12.37 3.49 13.24
CA TYR A 484 -11.33 3.47 14.27
C TYR A 484 -11.93 3.27 15.66
N GLY A 485 -11.13 2.80 16.61
CA GLY A 485 -11.44 3.00 18.03
C GLY A 485 -11.36 4.49 18.36
N ILE A 486 -10.20 5.09 18.15
CA ILE A 486 -9.97 6.53 18.35
C ILE A 486 -9.36 7.15 17.10
N PHE A 487 -9.88 8.29 16.65
CA PHE A 487 -9.36 9.03 15.49
C PHE A 487 -9.08 10.49 15.84
N LEU A 488 -7.85 10.93 15.61
CA LEU A 488 -7.43 12.33 15.73
C LEU A 488 -7.00 12.84 14.36
N TRP A 489 -7.58 13.98 13.96
CA TRP A 489 -7.20 14.71 12.76
C TRP A 489 -6.93 16.17 13.11
N ASN A 490 -5.75 16.67 12.74
CA ASN A 490 -5.28 18.02 13.09
C ASN A 490 -5.49 18.36 14.58
N SER A 491 -5.27 17.38 15.47
CA SER A 491 -5.62 17.48 16.88
C SER A 491 -4.40 17.27 17.76
N ASN A 492 -3.99 18.33 18.46
CA ASN A 492 -2.69 18.43 19.11
C ASN A 492 -2.82 18.54 20.63
N ASN A 493 -1.80 18.10 21.36
CA ASN A 493 -1.74 18.26 22.83
C ASN A 493 -2.91 17.59 23.59
N ASN A 494 -3.37 16.42 23.13
CA ASN A 494 -4.43 15.66 23.79
C ASN A 494 -3.86 14.55 24.68
N ASN A 495 -4.60 14.14 25.69
CA ASN A 495 -4.22 13.09 26.63
C ASN A 495 -5.22 11.92 26.58
N LEU A 496 -4.75 10.75 26.19
CA LEU A 496 -5.54 9.52 26.08
C LEU A 496 -4.99 8.54 27.12
N THR A 497 -5.70 8.34 28.23
CA THR A 497 -5.21 7.53 29.36
C THR A 497 -6.14 6.37 29.69
N ASN A 498 -5.62 5.16 29.87
CA ASN A 498 -6.39 4.00 30.34
C ASN A 498 -7.62 3.70 29.47
N ASN A 499 -7.44 3.64 28.15
CA ASN A 499 -8.51 3.31 27.21
C ASN A 499 -8.32 1.90 26.65
N THR A 500 -9.41 1.17 26.45
CA THR A 500 -9.40 -0.18 25.88
C THR A 500 -10.00 -0.17 24.48
N ILE A 501 -9.29 -0.73 23.50
CA ILE A 501 -9.75 -0.90 22.12
C ILE A 501 -9.85 -2.38 21.75
N SER A 502 -10.84 -2.75 20.95
CA SER A 502 -11.07 -4.14 20.59
C SER A 502 -11.84 -4.28 19.27
N ASN A 503 -11.41 -5.16 18.37
CA ASN A 503 -12.17 -5.54 17.18
C ASN A 503 -12.62 -4.32 16.33
N ASN A 504 -11.71 -3.40 16.06
CA ASN A 504 -11.94 -2.27 15.15
C ASN A 504 -11.23 -2.53 13.82
N TYR A 505 -11.55 -1.76 12.77
CA TYR A 505 -10.75 -1.84 11.55
C TYR A 505 -9.33 -1.35 11.85
N ASN A 506 -9.21 -0.17 12.46
CA ASN A 506 -7.98 0.34 13.04
C ASN A 506 -8.17 0.65 14.53
N GLY A 507 -7.15 0.44 15.35
CA GLY A 507 -7.23 0.74 16.77
C GLY A 507 -7.26 2.24 17.05
N ILE A 508 -6.13 2.90 16.81
CA ILE A 508 -5.98 4.36 16.90
C ILE A 508 -5.32 4.92 15.64
N ARG A 509 -5.77 6.09 15.18
CA ARG A 509 -5.10 6.85 14.12
C ARG A 509 -4.85 8.29 14.53
N LEU A 510 -3.62 8.76 14.30
CA LEU A 510 -3.20 10.15 14.41
C LEU A 510 -2.83 10.65 13.01
N HIS A 511 -3.49 11.71 12.56
CA HIS A 511 -3.21 12.36 11.29
C HIS A 511 -2.99 13.85 11.54
N ASP A 512 -1.81 14.38 11.18
CA ASP A 512 -1.44 15.77 11.45
C ASP A 512 -1.65 16.17 12.92
N SER A 513 -1.38 15.23 13.83
CA SER A 513 -1.80 15.30 15.24
C SER A 513 -0.58 15.10 16.15
N SER A 514 0.06 16.21 16.48
CA SER A 514 1.31 16.31 17.20
C SER A 514 1.15 16.47 18.71
N SER A 515 2.21 16.13 19.46
CA SER A 515 2.33 16.41 20.90
C SER A 515 1.24 15.77 21.77
N ASN A 516 0.65 14.65 21.33
CA ASN A 516 -0.33 13.91 22.11
C ASN A 516 0.35 12.92 23.07
N ASN A 517 -0.28 12.68 24.21
CA ASN A 517 0.16 11.72 25.22
C ASN A 517 -0.82 10.55 25.28
N ILE A 518 -0.37 9.35 24.95
CA ILE A 518 -1.17 8.12 24.95
C ILE A 518 -0.57 7.19 26.02
N THR A 519 -1.36 6.90 27.05
CA THR A 519 -0.90 6.20 28.26
C THR A 519 -1.85 5.07 28.62
N ASP A 520 -1.33 3.90 29.00
CA ASP A 520 -2.14 2.76 29.45
C ASP A 520 -3.23 2.31 28.45
N LEU A 521 -3.05 2.52 27.14
CA LEU A 521 -4.03 2.10 26.14
C LEU A 521 -3.86 0.61 25.85
N GLN A 522 -4.93 -0.18 25.97
CA GLN A 522 -4.86 -1.63 25.79
C GLN A 522 -5.68 -2.14 24.60
N THR A 523 -5.09 -3.01 23.79
CA THR A 523 -5.80 -3.74 22.74
C THR A 523 -6.15 -5.16 23.21
N THR A 524 -7.43 -5.46 23.48
CA THR A 524 -7.82 -6.78 23.99
C THR A 524 -8.13 -7.81 22.91
N ASN A 525 -8.60 -7.36 21.74
CA ASN A 525 -8.68 -8.18 20.52
C ASN A 525 -8.04 -7.40 19.38
N PRO A 526 -7.22 -8.06 18.52
CA PRO A 526 -6.53 -7.39 17.42
C PRO A 526 -7.48 -6.60 16.53
N SER A 527 -7.01 -5.43 16.08
CA SER A 527 -7.66 -4.68 15.01
C SER A 527 -7.48 -5.42 13.68
N ASN A 528 -8.37 -5.16 12.73
CA ASN A 528 -8.34 -5.86 11.45
C ASN A 528 -7.12 -5.46 10.59
N GLU A 529 -6.86 -4.15 10.47
CA GLU A 529 -5.80 -3.58 9.65
C GLU A 529 -4.62 -3.15 10.52
N TYR A 530 -4.65 -1.99 11.17
CA TYR A 530 -3.57 -1.49 12.04
C TYR A 530 -3.99 -1.46 13.52
N GLY A 531 -3.08 -1.86 14.42
CA GLY A 531 -3.28 -1.64 15.86
C GLY A 531 -3.19 -0.16 16.21
N ALA A 532 -2.20 0.53 15.64
CA ALA A 532 -2.06 1.98 15.66
C ALA A 532 -1.41 2.50 14.37
N PHE A 533 -1.84 3.69 13.93
CA PHE A 533 -1.29 4.33 12.74
C PHE A 533 -1.07 5.83 12.96
N PHE A 534 0.20 6.26 12.95
CA PHE A 534 0.60 7.65 13.14
C PHE A 534 1.20 8.19 11.85
N GLU A 535 0.62 9.25 11.30
CA GLU A 535 1.01 9.73 9.98
C GLU A 535 0.90 11.25 9.80
N SER A 536 1.43 11.72 8.67
CA SER A 536 1.24 13.08 8.16
C SER A 536 1.69 14.15 9.15
N PHE A 537 2.96 14.14 9.57
CA PHE A 537 3.54 15.11 10.49
C PHE A 537 2.92 15.10 11.89
N SER A 538 2.53 13.91 12.36
CA SER A 538 2.10 13.69 13.75
C SER A 538 3.33 13.60 14.67
N ASP A 539 4.02 14.71 14.85
CA ASP A 539 5.32 14.78 15.52
C ASP A 539 5.19 14.86 17.06
N TYR A 540 6.26 14.51 17.79
CA TYR A 540 6.37 14.70 19.25
C TYR A 540 5.32 13.96 20.08
N ASN A 541 4.80 12.83 19.58
CA ASN A 541 3.82 12.02 20.32
C ASN A 541 4.52 11.09 21.35
N ASN A 542 3.96 11.01 22.55
CA ASN A 542 4.47 10.18 23.65
C ASN A 542 3.51 9.03 23.96
N ILE A 543 3.99 7.80 23.83
CA ILE A 543 3.19 6.58 23.96
C ILE A 543 3.82 5.69 25.04
N ILE A 544 3.13 5.51 26.16
CA ILE A 544 3.66 4.84 27.36
C ILE A 544 2.70 3.75 27.85
N ASP A 545 3.22 2.58 28.22
CA ASP A 545 2.46 1.47 28.83
C ASP A 545 1.28 0.99 27.95
N CYS A 546 1.42 1.05 26.62
CA CYS A 546 0.36 0.75 25.66
C CYS A 546 0.53 -0.61 24.97
N SER A 547 -0.58 -1.22 24.52
CA SER A 547 -0.57 -2.41 23.66
C SER A 547 -1.35 -2.20 22.35
N PHE A 548 -0.74 -2.60 21.23
CA PHE A 548 -1.31 -2.54 19.88
C PHE A 548 -1.23 -3.91 19.21
N ALA A 549 -2.36 -4.37 18.67
CA ALA A 549 -2.44 -5.65 18.00
C ALA A 549 -3.22 -5.55 16.68
N ALA A 550 -2.73 -6.22 15.65
CA ALA A 550 -3.31 -6.23 14.30
C ALA A 550 -3.38 -7.65 13.72
N THR A 551 -4.33 -7.88 12.81
CA THR A 551 -4.45 -9.16 12.09
C THR A 551 -3.81 -9.10 10.71
N ASN A 552 -4.26 -8.19 9.83
CA ASN A 552 -3.88 -8.21 8.41
C ASN A 552 -2.73 -7.26 8.05
N SER A 553 -2.39 -6.31 8.92
CA SER A 553 -1.38 -5.28 8.66
C SER A 553 -0.52 -5.05 9.91
N HIS A 554 0.12 -3.90 10.03
CA HIS A 554 1.10 -3.66 11.10
C HIS A 554 0.48 -3.47 12.48
N GLY A 555 1.15 -3.97 13.51
CA GLY A 555 0.75 -3.73 14.89
C GLY A 555 0.81 -2.23 15.22
N LEU A 556 1.90 -1.56 14.83
CA LEU A 556 2.06 -0.11 14.87
C LEU A 556 2.78 0.36 13.60
N TRP A 557 2.21 1.35 12.91
CA TRP A 557 2.86 2.02 11.79
C TRP A 557 3.02 3.51 12.06
N ILE A 558 4.26 4.01 11.91
CA ILE A 558 4.60 5.43 12.04
C ILE A 558 5.18 5.88 10.70
N THR A 559 4.59 6.88 10.05
CA THR A 559 5.11 7.41 8.79
C THR A 559 5.13 8.92 8.74
N SER A 560 6.22 9.50 8.24
CA SER A 560 6.40 10.95 8.11
C SER A 560 6.06 11.69 9.42
N SER A 561 6.44 11.10 10.56
CA SER A 561 6.08 11.58 11.91
C SER A 561 7.30 11.43 12.82
N ASN A 562 7.91 12.54 13.18
CA ASN A 562 9.21 12.60 13.85
C ASN A 562 9.05 12.71 15.37
N HIS A 563 10.13 12.45 16.11
CA HIS A 563 10.19 12.65 17.56
C HIS A 563 9.12 11.86 18.33
N THR A 564 8.77 10.66 17.87
CA THR A 564 7.84 9.78 18.60
C THR A 564 8.59 9.02 19.68
N THR A 565 8.05 9.00 20.90
CA THR A 565 8.60 8.26 22.04
C THR A 565 7.68 7.09 22.38
N LEU A 566 8.23 5.87 22.41
CA LEU A 566 7.53 4.63 22.74
C LEU A 566 8.21 3.98 23.97
N ILE A 567 7.49 3.88 25.10
CA ILE A 567 8.04 3.32 26.36
C ILE A 567 7.11 2.24 26.88
N ASN A 568 7.65 1.08 27.27
CA ASN A 568 6.89 -0.04 27.84
C ASN A 568 5.71 -0.49 26.95
N ILE A 569 5.95 -0.59 25.64
CA ILE A 569 4.91 -0.90 24.66
C ILE A 569 4.89 -2.39 24.29
N MET A 570 3.70 -2.95 24.06
CA MET A 570 3.52 -4.29 23.50
C MET A 570 2.91 -4.19 22.10
N ILE A 571 3.58 -4.74 21.09
CA ILE A 571 3.11 -4.70 19.70
C ILE A 571 3.01 -6.12 19.16
N SER A 572 1.91 -6.44 18.48
CA SER A 572 1.75 -7.72 17.80
C SER A 572 1.06 -7.59 16.44
N SER A 573 1.48 -8.43 15.50
CA SER A 573 0.79 -8.60 14.22
C SER A 573 0.81 -10.07 13.80
N VAL A 574 -0.25 -10.52 13.12
CA VAL A 574 -0.33 -11.88 12.58
C VAL A 574 0.32 -11.96 11.20
N ASN A 575 -0.22 -11.22 10.22
CA ASN A 575 0.12 -11.37 8.81
C ASN A 575 1.18 -10.37 8.30
N SER A 576 1.68 -9.47 9.16
CA SER A 576 2.58 -8.39 8.74
C SER A 576 3.58 -8.00 9.84
N SER A 577 4.37 -6.96 9.59
CA SER A 577 5.40 -6.50 10.52
C SER A 577 4.79 -5.96 11.81
N GLY A 578 5.51 -6.09 12.92
CA GLY A 578 5.02 -5.68 14.23
C GLY A 578 5.03 -4.16 14.29
N LEU A 579 6.22 -3.60 14.20
CA LEU A 579 6.46 -2.16 14.09
C LEU A 579 6.98 -1.82 12.69
N VAL A 580 6.43 -0.76 12.10
CA VAL A 580 7.00 -0.13 10.91
C VAL A 580 7.21 1.36 11.16
N THR A 581 8.39 1.86 10.81
CA THR A 581 8.66 3.29 10.73
C THR A 581 9.07 3.67 9.31
N ASN A 582 8.49 4.71 8.71
CA ASN A 582 8.85 5.19 7.38
C ASN A 582 8.97 6.71 7.33
N GLY A 583 10.19 7.24 7.28
CA GLY A 583 10.44 8.68 7.42
C GLY A 583 10.08 9.21 8.81
N ALA A 584 10.24 8.39 9.85
CA ALA A 584 9.93 8.75 11.24
C ALA A 584 11.23 8.97 12.02
N HIS A 585 11.85 10.12 11.79
CA HIS A 585 13.15 10.44 12.37
C HIS A 585 13.06 10.69 13.88
N TYR A 586 14.17 10.48 14.59
CA TYR A 586 14.25 10.72 16.04
C TYR A 586 13.22 9.91 16.84
N THR A 587 12.99 8.65 16.46
CA THR A 587 12.06 7.77 17.17
C THR A 587 12.80 7.01 18.27
N ASP A 588 12.34 7.17 19.51
CA ASP A 588 12.92 6.52 20.69
C ASP A 588 12.02 5.38 21.18
N ILE A 589 12.57 4.17 21.24
CA ILE A 589 11.85 2.95 21.61
C ILE A 589 12.56 2.32 22.81
N THR A 590 11.89 2.24 23.96
CA THR A 590 12.46 1.70 25.19
C THR A 590 11.54 0.65 25.80
N ASN A 591 12.09 -0.51 26.16
CA ASN A 591 11.36 -1.60 26.79
C ASN A 591 10.11 -2.04 25.99
N ALA A 592 10.26 -2.18 24.67
CA ALA A 592 9.20 -2.67 23.80
C ALA A 592 9.20 -4.21 23.74
N THR A 593 8.03 -4.82 23.67
CA THR A 593 7.84 -6.24 23.33
C THR A 593 7.13 -6.34 21.99
N ILE A 594 7.80 -6.80 20.94
CA ILE A 594 7.25 -6.89 19.59
C ILE A 594 7.24 -8.36 19.15
N VAL A 595 6.07 -8.89 18.79
CA VAL A 595 5.88 -10.29 18.41
C VAL A 595 5.13 -10.41 17.09
N THR A 596 5.70 -11.10 16.11
CA THR A 596 5.06 -11.36 14.80
C THR A 596 5.19 -12.80 14.36
N THR A 597 4.26 -13.26 13.52
CA THR A 597 4.21 -14.66 13.06
C THR A 597 4.44 -14.86 11.56
N GLU A 598 4.43 -13.83 10.72
CA GLU A 598 4.58 -14.03 9.26
C GLU A 598 5.54 -13.04 8.57
N ALA A 599 6.07 -12.04 9.28
CA ALA A 599 6.91 -10.99 8.69
C ALA A 599 8.04 -10.55 9.65
N ASP A 600 8.56 -9.34 9.44
CA ASP A 600 9.62 -8.74 10.25
C ASP A 600 9.10 -8.28 11.62
N GLY A 601 9.96 -8.23 12.63
CA GLY A 601 9.60 -7.73 13.95
C GLY A 601 9.44 -6.21 13.91
N ALA A 602 10.55 -5.52 13.68
CA ALA A 602 10.61 -4.08 13.46
C ALA A 602 11.26 -3.76 12.11
N ASP A 603 10.53 -3.07 11.23
CA ASP A 603 11.00 -2.65 9.91
C ASP A 603 11.13 -1.12 9.86
N ILE A 604 12.37 -0.65 9.69
CA ILE A 604 12.78 0.75 9.87
C ILE A 604 13.28 1.31 8.54
N ILE A 605 12.45 2.12 7.90
CA ILE A 605 12.64 2.59 6.53
C ILE A 605 12.87 4.10 6.53
N SER A 606 13.96 4.56 5.90
CA SER A 606 14.30 5.98 5.75
C SER A 606 14.14 6.81 7.03
N SER A 607 14.42 6.22 8.18
CA SER A 607 14.16 6.78 9.51
C SER A 607 15.48 6.92 10.26
N ASP A 608 16.10 8.09 10.12
CA ASP A 608 17.35 8.41 10.81
C ASP A 608 17.16 8.69 12.31
N HIS A 609 18.20 8.49 13.11
CA HIS A 609 18.22 8.76 14.55
C HIS A 609 17.19 7.91 15.33
N VAL A 610 17.07 6.63 14.97
CA VAL A 610 16.20 5.68 15.66
C VAL A 610 16.97 4.97 16.78
N THR A 611 16.42 5.01 17.98
CA THR A 611 16.98 4.40 19.19
C THR A 611 16.08 3.26 19.65
N ILE A 612 16.61 2.06 19.84
CA ILE A 612 15.90 0.90 20.40
C ILE A 612 16.70 0.35 21.59
N ILE A 613 16.12 0.43 22.78
CA ILE A 613 16.78 0.09 24.03
C ILE A 613 15.96 -0.91 24.83
N GLU A 614 16.63 -1.90 25.43
CA GLU A 614 16.02 -2.85 26.39
C GLU A 614 14.77 -3.56 25.87
N SER A 615 14.66 -3.74 24.55
CA SER A 615 13.44 -4.24 23.89
C SER A 615 13.57 -5.70 23.48
N GLY A 616 12.48 -6.46 23.60
CA GLY A 616 12.34 -7.84 23.12
C GLY A 616 11.58 -7.90 21.80
N ILE A 617 12.22 -8.35 20.74
CA ILE A 617 11.66 -8.37 19.39
C ILE A 617 11.78 -9.79 18.84
N THR A 618 10.66 -10.44 18.55
CA THR A 618 10.63 -11.82 18.05
C THR A 618 9.77 -11.87 16.79
N ALA A 619 10.37 -12.36 15.71
CA ALA A 619 9.76 -12.43 14.39
C ALA A 619 10.05 -13.78 13.73
N ASN A 620 9.30 -14.10 12.68
CA ASN A 620 9.61 -15.28 11.86
C ASN A 620 10.58 -14.98 10.71
N ASN A 621 10.62 -13.73 10.21
CA ASN A 621 11.56 -13.30 9.17
C ASN A 621 12.74 -12.55 9.80
N THR A 622 12.87 -11.23 9.60
CA THR A 622 13.94 -10.44 10.25
C THR A 622 13.47 -9.94 11.60
N GLY A 623 14.27 -10.10 12.65
CA GLY A 623 13.99 -9.51 13.96
C GLY A 623 13.90 -7.98 13.86
N ILE A 624 15.00 -7.34 13.43
CA ILE A 624 15.03 -5.89 13.15
C ILE A 624 15.65 -5.63 11.78
N HIS A 625 14.95 -4.91 10.92
CA HIS A 625 15.40 -4.54 9.59
C HIS A 625 15.50 -3.03 9.45
N PHE A 626 16.62 -2.53 8.91
CA PHE A 626 16.83 -1.12 8.55
C PHE A 626 17.09 -1.00 7.06
N THR A 627 16.39 -0.07 6.40
CA THR A 627 16.64 0.33 5.01
C THR A 627 16.81 1.83 4.93
N GLY A 628 17.96 2.31 4.42
CA GLY A 628 18.19 3.74 4.21
C GLY A 628 18.14 4.60 5.48
N SER A 629 18.46 4.04 6.64
CA SER A 629 18.23 4.64 7.96
C SER A 629 19.53 4.81 8.74
N ASN A 630 19.92 6.05 9.01
CA ASN A 630 21.23 6.38 9.55
C ASN A 630 21.19 6.74 11.04
N HIS A 631 22.36 6.70 11.70
CA HIS A 631 22.51 7.10 13.10
C HIS A 631 21.61 6.32 14.05
N THR A 632 21.69 5.00 14.03
CA THR A 632 20.82 4.12 14.82
C THR A 632 21.52 3.61 16.07
N ASP A 633 20.80 3.50 17.18
CA ASP A 633 21.31 2.96 18.44
C ASP A 633 20.47 1.73 18.84
N LEU A 634 21.07 0.55 18.87
CA LEU A 634 20.45 -0.70 19.35
C LEU A 634 21.21 -1.17 20.59
N ILE A 635 20.61 -1.00 21.78
CA ILE A 635 21.31 -1.25 23.05
C ILE A 635 20.51 -2.19 23.96
N ASN A 636 21.14 -3.24 24.48
CA ASN A 636 20.53 -4.18 25.45
C ASN A 636 19.24 -4.89 24.95
N ASN A 637 19.07 -5.07 23.63
CA ASN A 637 17.86 -5.71 23.10
C ASN A 637 17.97 -7.23 23.06
N ILE A 638 16.83 -7.92 23.09
CA ILE A 638 16.68 -9.35 22.82
C ILE A 638 15.99 -9.49 21.47
N VAL A 639 16.65 -10.06 20.47
CA VAL A 639 16.16 -10.12 19.09
C VAL A 639 16.11 -11.57 18.62
N GLY A 640 14.98 -12.02 18.08
CA GLY A 640 14.79 -13.36 17.52
C GLY A 640 14.21 -13.31 16.10
N GLY A 641 14.75 -14.11 15.18
CA GLY A 641 14.31 -14.16 13.77
C GLY A 641 14.99 -15.24 12.93
N GLU A 642 14.59 -15.38 11.67
CA GLU A 642 15.41 -16.00 10.63
C GLU A 642 16.71 -15.20 10.47
N ASP A 643 16.59 -13.91 10.20
CA ASP A 643 17.68 -12.96 10.35
C ASP A 643 17.52 -12.19 11.66
N GLY A 644 18.60 -11.98 12.41
CA GLY A 644 18.56 -11.23 13.66
C GLY A 644 18.38 -9.74 13.40
N ILE A 645 19.44 -9.09 12.95
CA ILE A 645 19.45 -7.66 12.60
C ILE A 645 20.00 -7.50 11.19
N HIS A 646 19.22 -6.89 10.30
CA HIS A 646 19.65 -6.56 8.94
C HIS A 646 19.67 -5.05 8.76
N MET A 647 20.76 -4.51 8.20
CA MET A 647 20.86 -3.10 7.82
C MET A 647 21.34 -2.99 6.36
N SER A 648 20.51 -2.37 5.53
CA SER A 648 20.77 -2.11 4.11
C SER A 648 20.82 -0.61 3.85
N GLU A 649 21.84 -0.14 3.13
CA GLU A 649 22.06 1.29 2.81
C GLU A 649 21.94 2.21 4.05
N SER A 650 22.36 1.71 5.21
CA SER A 650 22.14 2.35 6.51
C SER A 650 23.48 2.54 7.20
N HIS A 651 23.78 3.74 7.69
CA HIS A 651 25.12 4.10 8.16
C HIS A 651 25.13 4.61 9.61
N TRP A 652 26.31 4.55 10.24
CA TRP A 652 26.54 5.06 11.60
C TRP A 652 25.67 4.38 12.67
N GLY A 653 25.48 3.07 12.59
CA GLY A 653 24.73 2.29 13.59
C GLY A 653 25.61 1.81 14.74
N ASN A 654 25.10 1.88 15.96
CA ASN A 654 25.75 1.41 17.19
C ASN A 654 24.91 0.30 17.84
N LEU A 655 25.41 -0.93 17.74
CA LEU A 655 24.78 -2.15 18.22
C LEU A 655 25.57 -2.65 19.43
N THR A 656 25.06 -2.39 20.63
CA THR A 656 25.76 -2.69 21.88
C THR A 656 24.98 -3.63 22.80
N ASN A 657 25.63 -4.71 23.24
CA ASN A 657 25.10 -5.63 24.25
C ASN A 657 23.73 -6.24 23.91
N ASN A 658 23.45 -6.47 22.62
CA ASN A 658 22.22 -7.14 22.20
C ASN A 658 22.38 -8.66 22.26
N THR A 659 21.33 -9.37 22.67
CA THR A 659 21.22 -10.83 22.58
C THR A 659 20.39 -11.19 21.35
N ILE A 660 21.00 -11.86 20.38
CA ILE A 660 20.42 -12.13 19.06
C ILE A 660 20.34 -13.64 18.86
N ASP A 661 19.12 -14.18 18.82
CA ASP A 661 18.85 -15.57 18.51
C ASP A 661 18.34 -15.70 17.06
N ALA A 662 19.26 -15.93 16.12
CA ALA A 662 18.95 -15.96 14.70
C ALA A 662 19.07 -17.38 14.14
N THR A 663 18.12 -17.81 13.31
CA THR A 663 18.17 -19.17 12.75
C THR A 663 18.93 -19.27 11.41
N LEU A 664 19.12 -18.16 10.69
CA LEU A 664 19.89 -18.08 9.45
C LEU A 664 21.11 -17.18 9.61
N ARG A 665 20.93 -15.86 9.76
CA ARG A 665 22.02 -14.88 9.88
C ARG A 665 21.87 -14.00 11.12
N GLY A 666 22.95 -13.79 11.87
CA GLY A 666 22.91 -12.96 13.08
C GLY A 666 22.77 -11.46 12.80
N ILE A 667 23.87 -10.78 12.47
CA ILE A 667 23.91 -9.39 12.02
C ILE A 667 24.31 -9.36 10.55
N PHE A 668 23.50 -8.74 9.70
CA PHE A 668 23.74 -8.62 8.27
C PHE A 668 23.79 -7.14 7.87
N LEU A 669 24.89 -6.71 7.27
CA LEU A 669 25.13 -5.36 6.78
C LEU A 669 25.39 -5.39 5.26
N THR A 670 24.60 -4.65 4.49
CA THR A 670 24.72 -4.55 3.02
C THR A 670 24.83 -3.10 2.60
N THR A 671 25.85 -2.73 1.82
CA THR A 671 26.09 -1.34 1.40
C THR A 671 26.02 -0.35 2.58
N SER A 672 26.52 -0.78 3.75
CA SER A 672 26.30 -0.11 5.04
C SER A 672 27.62 0.19 5.74
N GLY A 673 27.70 1.28 6.51
CA GLY A 673 28.98 1.95 6.76
C GLY A 673 29.12 2.55 8.15
N ASN A 674 30.33 2.48 8.72
CA ASN A 674 30.69 3.11 10.00
C ASN A 674 29.90 2.58 11.21
N HIS A 675 29.69 1.26 11.28
CA HIS A 675 28.98 0.63 12.40
C HIS A 675 29.89 0.28 13.57
N ASN A 676 29.34 0.30 14.79
CA ASN A 676 29.98 -0.24 15.99
C ASN A 676 29.17 -1.44 16.49
N LEU A 677 29.75 -2.64 16.48
CA LEU A 677 29.16 -3.88 16.99
C LEU A 677 29.92 -4.28 18.27
N THR A 678 29.37 -3.95 19.43
CA THR A 678 30.07 -4.12 20.72
C THR A 678 29.33 -5.09 21.64
N ALA A 679 30.02 -6.11 22.13
CA ALA A 679 29.53 -7.02 23.17
C ALA A 679 28.18 -7.71 22.87
N ASN A 680 27.80 -7.89 21.61
CA ASN A 680 26.57 -8.59 21.25
C ASN A 680 26.74 -10.10 21.39
N ASN A 681 25.72 -10.81 21.87
CA ASN A 681 25.68 -12.26 21.98
C ASN A 681 24.77 -12.85 20.89
N ILE A 682 25.34 -13.51 19.88
CA ILE A 682 24.63 -14.02 18.70
C ILE A 682 24.65 -15.55 18.70
N THR A 683 23.47 -16.18 18.70
CA THR A 683 23.32 -17.64 18.83
C THR A 683 22.52 -18.25 17.68
N ASN A 684 22.64 -19.57 17.52
CA ASN A 684 21.83 -20.46 16.68
C ASN A 684 21.85 -20.25 15.16
N TYR A 685 22.66 -19.32 14.66
CA TYR A 685 22.75 -19.06 13.22
C TYR A 685 23.28 -20.28 12.47
N THR A 686 22.63 -20.59 11.34
CA THR A 686 22.97 -21.74 10.48
C THR A 686 23.79 -21.35 9.25
N SER A 687 23.77 -20.07 8.86
CA SER A 687 24.54 -19.54 7.74
C SER A 687 25.76 -18.73 8.20
N ILE A 688 25.55 -17.65 8.95
CA ILE A 688 26.62 -16.74 9.37
C ILE A 688 26.24 -15.91 10.59
N GLY A 689 27.18 -15.66 11.50
CA GLY A 689 26.94 -14.86 12.70
C GLY A 689 26.94 -13.37 12.38
N ILE A 690 27.97 -12.88 11.69
CA ILE A 690 28.06 -11.49 11.20
C ILE A 690 28.44 -11.48 9.72
N LEU A 691 27.68 -10.78 8.90
CA LEU A 691 27.84 -10.71 7.45
C LEU A 691 27.96 -9.27 6.98
N LEU A 692 29.05 -8.94 6.29
CA LEU A 692 29.25 -7.67 5.58
C LEU A 692 29.28 -7.94 4.06
N GLU A 693 28.37 -7.34 3.31
CA GLU A 693 28.29 -7.49 1.84
C GLU A 693 28.20 -6.14 1.11
N GLU A 694 28.54 -6.19 -0.19
CA GLU A 694 28.28 -5.16 -1.20
C GLU A 694 28.67 -3.74 -0.77
N TYR A 695 29.97 -3.47 -0.63
CA TYR A 695 30.53 -2.18 -0.24
C TYR A 695 30.20 -1.71 1.17
N SER A 696 30.02 -2.64 2.10
CA SER A 696 29.94 -2.28 3.51
C SER A 696 31.30 -1.83 4.04
N THR A 697 31.36 -0.73 4.81
CA THR A 697 32.65 -0.12 5.19
C THR A 697 32.79 0.25 6.66
N ASN A 698 34.03 0.33 7.16
CA ASN A 698 34.38 0.93 8.46
C ASN A 698 33.61 0.35 9.67
N THR A 699 33.31 -0.94 9.68
CA THR A 699 32.61 -1.58 10.80
C THR A 699 33.61 -1.99 11.90
N THR A 700 33.40 -1.52 13.11
CA THR A 700 34.19 -1.86 14.30
C THR A 700 33.46 -2.92 15.12
N MET A 701 34.11 -4.05 15.40
CA MET A 701 33.54 -5.17 16.14
C MET A 701 34.37 -5.47 17.39
N ILE A 702 33.80 -5.27 18.57
CA ILE A 702 34.53 -5.39 19.84
C ILE A 702 33.77 -6.35 20.77
N GLY A 703 34.37 -7.51 21.05
CA GLY A 703 33.94 -8.40 22.14
C GLY A 703 32.58 -9.08 21.98
N ASN A 704 32.12 -9.34 20.76
CA ASN A 704 30.85 -10.06 20.49
C ASN A 704 30.97 -11.56 20.78
N ASP A 705 29.98 -12.22 21.36
CA ASP A 705 29.96 -13.68 21.53
C ASP A 705 29.17 -14.33 20.40
N LEU A 706 29.71 -15.37 19.75
CA LEU A 706 29.11 -16.01 18.57
C LEU A 706 29.00 -17.52 18.78
N THR A 707 27.78 -18.06 18.77
CA THR A 707 27.49 -19.49 18.91
C THR A 707 26.70 -20.02 17.71
N ARG A 708 27.39 -20.66 16.75
CA ARG A 708 26.78 -21.26 15.56
C ARG A 708 25.98 -22.53 15.83
N ASN A 709 25.00 -22.80 14.98
CA ASN A 709 24.30 -24.08 14.88
C ASN A 709 24.46 -24.67 13.46
N GLY A 710 25.61 -25.26 13.18
CA GLY A 710 25.89 -25.90 11.88
C GLY A 710 26.43 -24.98 10.79
N ALA A 711 26.59 -23.67 11.04
CA ALA A 711 27.27 -22.75 10.14
C ALA A 711 28.74 -23.13 9.91
N GLU A 712 29.25 -22.91 8.70
CA GLU A 712 30.67 -23.15 8.37
C GLU A 712 31.58 -22.03 8.90
N PHE A 713 31.09 -20.79 8.83
CA PHE A 713 31.82 -19.58 9.22
C PHE A 713 31.01 -18.78 10.25
N ASP A 714 31.70 -18.01 11.10
CA ASP A 714 31.08 -17.14 12.09
C ASP A 714 30.98 -15.70 11.56
N ILE A 715 31.99 -15.23 10.83
CA ILE A 715 32.04 -13.87 10.26
C ILE A 715 32.39 -13.94 8.77
N ARG A 716 31.61 -13.27 7.92
CA ARG A 716 31.85 -13.15 6.48
C ARG A 716 31.97 -11.70 6.06
N ILE A 717 33.00 -11.40 5.28
CA ILE A 717 33.22 -10.08 4.67
C ILE A 717 33.38 -10.29 3.17
N ASN A 718 32.47 -9.74 2.39
CA ASN A 718 32.42 -9.89 0.95
C ASN A 718 32.32 -8.50 0.29
N ASP A 719 33.28 -8.17 -0.58
CA ASP A 719 33.31 -6.88 -1.30
C ASP A 719 33.14 -5.66 -0.37
N SER A 720 33.74 -5.72 0.83
CA SER A 720 33.51 -4.80 1.95
C SER A 720 34.83 -4.46 2.68
N ASN A 721 35.03 -3.20 3.09
CA ASN A 721 36.36 -2.64 3.43
C ASN A 721 36.45 -1.98 4.82
N GLY A 722 37.66 -1.85 5.37
CA GLY A 722 37.89 -1.02 6.57
C GLY A 722 37.33 -1.57 7.89
N ALA A 723 36.97 -2.85 7.97
CA ALA A 723 36.45 -3.45 9.20
C ALA A 723 37.56 -3.68 10.24
N ALA A 724 37.29 -3.38 11.51
CA ALA A 724 38.21 -3.59 12.63
C ALA A 724 37.62 -4.59 13.64
N PHE A 725 38.42 -5.53 14.12
CA PHE A 725 37.97 -6.60 15.02
C PHE A 725 38.83 -6.64 16.27
N THR A 726 38.22 -6.76 17.44
CA THR A 726 38.91 -6.91 18.73
C THR A 726 38.14 -7.87 19.64
N ASN A 727 38.86 -8.81 20.26
CA ASN A 727 38.27 -9.79 21.19
C ASN A 727 37.88 -9.17 22.54
N ASN A 728 37.01 -9.86 23.29
CA ASN A 728 36.66 -9.49 24.67
C ASN A 728 37.83 -9.84 25.63
N GLU A 729 38.22 -8.94 26.53
CA GLU A 729 39.28 -9.18 27.51
C GLU A 729 38.93 -10.31 28.51
N SER A 730 37.65 -10.64 28.69
CA SER A 730 37.20 -11.69 29.62
C SER A 730 37.05 -13.08 28.99
N THR A 731 36.94 -13.17 27.67
CA THR A 731 36.79 -14.43 26.94
C THR A 731 37.52 -14.31 25.61
N ALA A 732 38.53 -15.15 25.41
CA ALA A 732 39.05 -15.43 24.07
C ALA A 732 37.94 -16.14 23.27
N ALA A 733 36.91 -15.39 22.86
CA ALA A 733 35.95 -15.81 21.87
C ALA A 733 36.73 -15.90 20.57
N ASN A 734 36.61 -17.04 19.92
CA ASN A 734 37.40 -17.29 18.76
C ASN A 734 36.44 -17.45 17.56
N TYR A 735 36.61 -16.70 16.48
CA TYR A 735 35.70 -16.70 15.33
C TYR A 735 36.34 -17.35 14.10
N ILE A 736 35.54 -18.03 13.28
CA ILE A 736 35.93 -18.51 11.95
C ILE A 736 35.51 -17.48 10.90
N PHE A 737 36.45 -17.04 10.06
CA PHE A 737 36.22 -15.99 9.07
C PHE A 737 36.16 -16.54 7.63
N TYR A 738 35.34 -15.92 6.78
CA TYR A 738 35.35 -16.07 5.33
C TYR A 738 35.45 -14.70 4.65
N LEU A 739 36.50 -14.48 3.87
CA LEU A 739 36.77 -13.22 3.18
C LEU A 739 36.72 -13.46 1.66
N SER A 740 36.02 -12.63 0.89
CA SER A 740 35.94 -12.74 -0.58
C SER A 740 35.86 -11.37 -1.28
N ASN A 741 36.36 -11.27 -2.52
CA ASN A 741 36.34 -10.05 -3.37
C ASN A 741 37.11 -8.85 -2.78
N ASP A 742 36.65 -7.60 -2.97
CA ASP A 742 37.33 -6.38 -2.50
C ASP A 742 37.20 -6.19 -0.99
N THR A 743 38.19 -6.65 -0.22
CA THR A 743 38.20 -6.54 1.26
C THR A 743 39.40 -5.76 1.82
N ARG A 744 39.88 -4.73 1.09
CA ARG A 744 40.98 -3.84 1.47
C ARG A 744 40.76 -3.22 2.85
N LEU A 745 41.86 -3.10 3.62
CA LEU A 745 41.95 -2.36 4.90
C LEU A 745 41.24 -3.00 6.10
N CYS A 746 40.99 -4.32 6.10
CA CYS A 746 40.55 -5.00 7.32
C CYS A 746 41.69 -5.08 8.36
N THR A 747 41.38 -4.77 9.62
CA THR A 747 42.30 -4.89 10.76
C THR A 747 41.80 -5.95 11.73
N LEU A 748 42.58 -7.01 11.90
CA LEU A 748 42.29 -8.07 12.87
C LEU A 748 43.19 -7.88 14.10
N ASP A 749 42.64 -7.39 15.21
CA ASP A 749 43.32 -7.26 16.50
C ASP A 749 42.97 -8.46 17.38
N THR A 750 43.84 -9.48 17.38
CA THR A 750 43.62 -10.71 18.15
C THR A 750 44.40 -10.69 19.46
N VAL A 751 43.83 -11.36 20.45
CA VAL A 751 44.41 -11.49 21.79
C VAL A 751 44.72 -12.97 22.05
N PHE A 752 45.96 -13.26 22.43
CA PHE A 752 46.41 -14.60 22.77
C PHE A 752 46.64 -14.75 24.27
N ASP A 753 46.22 -15.90 24.79
CA ASP A 753 46.37 -16.28 26.19
C ASP A 753 47.18 -17.56 26.29
N LYS A 754 48.47 -17.43 26.64
CA LYS A 754 49.39 -18.57 26.74
C LYS A 754 49.00 -19.57 27.84
N THR A 755 48.21 -19.15 28.83
CA THR A 755 47.83 -20.01 29.95
C THR A 755 46.84 -21.12 29.54
N LYS A 756 46.05 -20.88 28.50
CA LYS A 756 45.09 -21.86 27.95
C LYS A 756 45.72 -22.96 27.10
N VAL A 757 46.98 -22.81 26.70
CA VAL A 757 47.71 -23.78 25.85
C VAL A 757 48.38 -24.88 26.68
N GLY A 758 48.25 -24.85 28.02
CA GLY A 758 48.60 -25.96 28.91
C GLY A 758 50.11 -26.24 29.04
N TYR A 759 50.96 -25.20 28.98
CA TYR A 759 52.41 -25.35 29.13
C TYR A 759 52.88 -24.89 30.52
N GLU A 760 53.20 -25.83 31.41
CA GLU A 760 53.94 -25.58 32.66
C GLU A 760 55.33 -26.24 32.56
N ASP A 761 56.37 -25.44 32.35
CA ASP A 761 57.76 -25.90 32.36
C ASP A 761 58.64 -24.94 33.17
N THR A 762 59.40 -25.49 34.12
CA THR A 762 60.29 -24.76 35.04
C THR A 762 61.75 -24.71 34.55
N SER A 763 62.02 -25.10 33.30
CA SER A 763 63.39 -25.17 32.75
C SER A 763 63.80 -23.93 31.94
N ASN A 764 65.09 -23.53 32.04
CA ASN A 764 65.69 -22.38 31.33
C ASN A 764 65.86 -22.67 29.81
N LEU A 765 64.76 -22.75 29.06
CA LEU A 765 64.75 -22.97 27.62
C LEU A 765 64.17 -21.77 26.88
N THR A 766 64.76 -21.48 25.71
CA THR A 766 64.20 -20.52 24.74
C THR A 766 63.02 -21.16 24.02
N LEU A 767 61.82 -20.57 24.09
CA LEU A 767 60.68 -21.00 23.30
C LEU A 767 60.62 -20.21 21.98
N MET A 768 60.31 -20.90 20.90
CA MET A 768 60.14 -20.27 19.59
C MET A 768 58.72 -20.55 19.10
N TRP A 769 57.99 -19.49 18.75
CA TRP A 769 56.62 -19.58 18.28
C TRP A 769 56.55 -19.15 16.82
N ARG A 770 55.99 -20.02 15.96
CA ARG A 770 55.67 -19.71 14.57
C ARG A 770 54.18 -19.38 14.47
N ILE A 771 53.81 -18.29 13.79
CA ILE A 771 52.41 -17.93 13.52
C ILE A 771 52.21 -18.01 12.00
N ASP A 772 51.47 -19.02 11.51
CA ASP A 772 51.05 -19.12 10.11
C ASP A 772 49.60 -18.61 9.97
N VAL A 773 49.38 -17.60 9.12
CA VAL A 773 48.05 -17.11 8.70
C VAL A 773 47.76 -17.69 7.32
N LEU A 774 46.77 -18.57 7.22
CA LEU A 774 46.40 -19.27 5.98
C LEU A 774 45.04 -18.75 5.46
N CYS A 775 45.04 -18.13 4.29
CA CYS A 775 43.82 -17.74 3.56
C CYS A 775 43.64 -18.71 2.38
N LEU A 776 42.55 -19.47 2.35
CA LEU A 776 42.23 -20.43 1.28
C LEU A 776 40.94 -20.03 0.59
N ASP A 777 40.93 -20.10 -0.75
CA ASP A 777 39.75 -20.49 -1.50
C ASP A 777 40.18 -21.61 -2.47
N ASN A 778 39.50 -22.76 -2.43
CA ASN A 778 39.76 -23.87 -3.35
C ASN A 778 39.00 -23.70 -4.69
N PHE A 779 38.15 -22.69 -4.84
CA PHE A 779 37.32 -22.47 -6.03
C PHE A 779 37.83 -21.38 -7.00
N HIS A 780 38.48 -20.32 -6.52
CA HIS A 780 38.99 -19.25 -7.39
C HIS A 780 40.52 -19.14 -7.32
N GLN A 781 41.21 -19.36 -8.46
CA GLN A 781 42.67 -19.28 -8.58
C GLN A 781 43.19 -17.83 -8.66
N GLU A 782 42.68 -16.91 -7.84
CA GLU A 782 43.20 -15.55 -7.73
C GLU A 782 43.66 -15.24 -6.30
N PRO A 783 44.81 -14.59 -6.10
CA PRO A 783 45.33 -14.32 -4.77
C PRO A 783 44.59 -13.19 -4.05
N MET A 784 44.12 -13.51 -2.85
CA MET A 784 43.42 -12.56 -1.98
C MET A 784 44.36 -11.60 -1.22
N TRP A 785 44.89 -10.60 -1.96
CA TRP A 785 45.13 -9.20 -1.55
C TRP A 785 46.38 -8.81 -0.71
N THR A 786 46.76 -7.54 -0.84
CA THR A 786 48.05 -6.92 -0.48
C THR A 786 48.06 -6.01 0.76
N ASN A 787 47.00 -5.90 1.58
CA ASN A 787 46.93 -4.97 2.75
C ASN A 787 45.98 -5.44 3.90
N LEU A 788 46.10 -6.67 4.42
CA LEU A 788 45.46 -7.09 5.69
C LEU A 788 46.38 -6.73 6.86
N THR A 789 45.90 -5.96 7.84
CA THR A 789 46.65 -5.71 9.07
C THR A 789 46.28 -6.74 10.12
N VAL A 790 47.25 -7.51 10.60
CA VAL A 790 47.05 -8.39 11.76
C VAL A 790 47.82 -7.78 12.93
N ARG A 791 47.17 -7.66 14.08
CA ARG A 791 47.76 -7.22 15.35
C ARG A 791 47.59 -8.32 16.37
N TYR A 792 48.64 -8.53 17.18
CA TYR A 792 48.69 -9.64 18.11
C TYR A 792 49.26 -9.18 19.47
N ARG A 793 48.51 -9.46 20.55
CA ARG A 793 48.85 -9.13 21.94
C ARG A 793 48.83 -10.38 22.81
N ASP A 794 49.74 -10.47 23.79
CA ASP A 794 49.75 -11.54 24.80
C ASP A 794 49.34 -10.98 26.17
N ILE A 795 48.24 -11.48 26.76
CA ILE A 795 47.70 -10.97 28.03
C ILE A 795 48.40 -11.53 29.27
N SER A 796 49.22 -12.55 29.08
CA SER A 796 49.72 -13.37 30.18
C SER A 796 51.01 -12.84 30.83
N ASP A 797 51.55 -11.71 30.34
CA ASP A 797 52.67 -10.99 30.94
C ASP A 797 52.18 -9.66 31.55
N TYR A 798 52.64 -9.35 32.76
CA TYR A 798 52.18 -8.25 33.64
C TYR A 798 52.26 -6.82 33.04
N ASN A 799 52.71 -6.66 31.78
CA ASN A 799 53.02 -5.39 31.11
C ASN A 799 52.34 -5.18 29.74
N GLU A 800 51.30 -5.94 29.36
CA GLU A 800 50.42 -5.65 28.19
C GLU A 800 51.16 -5.27 26.88
N SER A 801 52.27 -5.94 26.55
CA SER A 801 53.11 -5.51 25.42
C SER A 801 52.63 -6.09 24.08
N LEU A 802 52.43 -5.23 23.07
CA LEU A 802 52.13 -5.62 21.69
C LEU A 802 53.29 -6.44 21.12
N CYS A 803 53.01 -7.69 20.76
CA CYS A 803 54.02 -8.67 20.36
C CYS A 803 54.35 -8.58 18.85
N TRP A 804 53.36 -8.23 18.00
CA TRP A 804 53.57 -8.00 16.57
C TRP A 804 52.45 -7.16 15.94
N GLU A 805 52.81 -6.28 15.00
CA GLU A 805 51.92 -5.49 14.15
C GLU A 805 52.51 -5.48 12.72
N GLY A 806 51.72 -5.86 11.72
CA GLY A 806 52.17 -5.81 10.33
C GLY A 806 51.06 -6.01 9.30
N GLU A 807 51.32 -5.52 8.09
CA GLU A 807 50.45 -5.63 6.91
C GLU A 807 50.90 -6.77 5.99
N THR A 808 49.97 -7.54 5.42
CA THR A 808 50.28 -8.57 4.41
C THR A 808 50.52 -7.93 3.04
N SER A 809 51.73 -7.45 2.76
CA SER A 809 52.01 -6.60 1.58
C SER A 809 51.95 -7.29 0.20
N ASN A 810 51.61 -8.58 0.09
CA ASN A 810 51.98 -9.39 -1.07
C ASN A 810 50.82 -10.08 -1.81
N ALA A 811 50.90 -10.08 -3.14
CA ALA A 811 49.88 -10.57 -4.09
C ALA A 811 49.67 -12.10 -4.08
N ASN A 812 49.94 -12.80 -2.98
CA ASN A 812 49.67 -14.24 -2.80
C ASN A 812 48.86 -14.53 -1.52
N GLY A 813 48.35 -13.50 -0.82
CA GLY A 813 47.55 -13.66 0.40
C GLY A 813 48.32 -14.23 1.60
N ARG A 814 49.66 -14.11 1.62
CA ARG A 814 50.54 -14.61 2.69
C ARG A 814 51.37 -13.46 3.28
N LEU A 815 51.73 -13.58 4.56
CA LEU A 815 52.77 -12.73 5.19
C LEU A 815 54.17 -12.94 4.57
N SER A 816 54.37 -14.00 3.76
CA SER A 816 55.62 -14.31 3.06
C SER A 816 55.56 -13.98 1.55
N ASN A 817 56.69 -13.57 0.96
CA ASN A 817 56.75 -13.14 -0.45
C ASN A 817 56.73 -14.26 -1.53
N ASN A 818 56.59 -15.54 -1.16
CA ASN A 818 56.79 -16.66 -2.10
C ASN A 818 55.46 -17.21 -2.68
N ALA A 819 55.51 -17.75 -3.91
CA ALA A 819 54.39 -18.47 -4.55
C ALA A 819 54.19 -19.89 -3.96
N PHE A 820 52.99 -20.47 -4.10
CA PHE A 820 52.64 -21.80 -3.55
C PHE A 820 53.62 -22.91 -3.95
N GLY A 821 54.20 -22.81 -5.15
CA GLY A 821 55.15 -23.78 -5.71
C GLY A 821 56.57 -23.26 -5.88
N ASP A 822 57.01 -22.29 -5.08
CA ASP A 822 58.39 -21.79 -5.17
C ASP A 822 59.38 -22.80 -4.54
N TYR A 823 60.16 -23.51 -5.38
CA TYR A 823 61.01 -24.66 -4.99
C TYR A 823 62.51 -24.33 -4.85
N GLY A 824 62.88 -23.07 -4.53
CA GLY A 824 64.27 -22.63 -4.39
C GLY A 824 64.68 -22.25 -2.95
N PRO A 825 65.99 -22.27 -2.61
CA PRO A 825 66.49 -21.71 -1.36
C PRO A 825 66.28 -20.18 -1.34
N PRO A 826 66.05 -19.62 -0.16
CA PRO A 826 65.58 -18.25 -0.02
C PRO A 826 66.65 -17.21 -0.34
N THR A 827 66.26 -16.07 -0.92
CA THR A 827 67.15 -14.91 -1.11
C THR A 827 66.85 -13.82 -0.08
N SER A 828 67.77 -12.88 0.15
CA SER A 828 67.60 -11.77 1.10
C SER A 828 66.42 -10.83 0.81
N ASN A 829 65.81 -10.93 -0.38
CA ASN A 829 64.66 -10.12 -0.81
C ASN A 829 63.31 -10.85 -0.66
N SER A 830 63.33 -12.11 -0.21
CA SER A 830 62.14 -12.88 0.13
C SER A 830 61.69 -12.44 1.52
N ASN A 831 60.68 -11.58 1.70
CA ASN A 831 60.13 -11.35 3.06
C ASN A 831 59.55 -12.68 3.58
N TRP A 832 59.98 -13.11 4.76
CA TRP A 832 59.59 -14.38 5.38
C TRP A 832 58.51 -14.15 6.44
N LEU A 833 57.72 -15.21 6.72
CA LEU A 833 56.80 -15.32 7.86
C LEU A 833 57.41 -14.74 9.15
N PRO A 834 56.65 -13.94 9.95
CA PRO A 834 57.13 -13.54 11.26
C PRO A 834 57.25 -14.78 12.17
N VAL A 835 58.47 -15.05 12.63
CA VAL A 835 58.75 -16.00 13.72
C VAL A 835 58.96 -15.14 14.97
N ILE A 836 58.08 -15.28 15.96
CA ILE A 836 58.22 -14.57 17.25
C ILE A 836 59.01 -15.49 18.19
N GLU A 837 60.24 -15.10 18.50
CA GLU A 837 61.08 -15.83 19.46
C GLU A 837 60.81 -15.31 20.89
N TYR A 838 60.42 -16.20 21.80
CA TYR A 838 60.20 -15.88 23.21
C TYR A 838 61.38 -16.37 24.06
N LYS A 839 62.22 -15.44 24.53
CA LYS A 839 63.31 -15.73 25.46
C LYS A 839 62.90 -15.40 26.89
N GLN A 840 62.54 -16.41 27.67
CA GLN A 840 62.45 -16.29 29.12
C GLN A 840 63.75 -16.77 29.74
N ASN A 841 64.52 -15.85 30.32
CA ASN A 841 65.69 -16.20 31.14
C ASN A 841 65.27 -16.12 32.62
N ALA A 842 65.77 -17.01 33.49
CA ALA A 842 65.44 -17.07 34.93
C ALA A 842 65.66 -15.76 35.75
N SER A 843 66.07 -14.65 35.13
CA SER A 843 66.21 -13.32 35.74
C SER A 843 65.05 -12.34 35.47
N LYS A 844 63.89 -12.79 34.98
CA LYS A 844 62.67 -11.97 34.74
C LYS A 844 62.84 -10.80 33.75
N LYS A 845 63.86 -10.82 32.88
CA LYS A 845 63.96 -9.85 31.76
C LYS A 845 63.53 -10.49 30.45
N THR A 846 62.38 -10.07 29.94
CA THR A 846 61.91 -10.32 28.57
C THR A 846 62.59 -9.31 27.63
N THR A 847 63.22 -9.80 26.57
CA THR A 847 63.71 -8.95 25.46
C THR A 847 63.17 -9.51 24.14
N TYR A 848 62.37 -8.71 23.45
CA TYR A 848 61.84 -8.98 22.12
C TYR A 848 62.89 -8.58 21.08
N GLN A 849 63.30 -9.50 20.22
CA GLN A 849 64.18 -9.18 19.07
C GLN A 849 63.58 -9.79 17.79
N PRO A 850 63.40 -9.00 16.72
CA PRO A 850 63.08 -9.55 15.41
C PRO A 850 64.32 -10.23 14.80
N MET A 851 64.24 -11.52 14.44
CA MET A 851 65.30 -12.20 13.69
C MET A 851 64.93 -12.34 12.20
N ASN A 852 65.95 -12.29 11.33
CA ASN A 852 65.88 -12.72 9.92
C ASN A 852 65.62 -14.24 9.84
N CYS A 853 64.58 -14.63 9.09
CA CYS A 853 64.08 -16.01 8.99
C CYS A 853 64.81 -16.88 7.96
N SER A 854 64.69 -18.21 8.11
CA SER A 854 65.12 -19.23 7.13
C SER A 854 63.98 -20.19 6.78
N ALA A 855 63.84 -20.54 5.51
CA ALA A 855 62.89 -21.50 4.97
C ALA A 855 63.23 -22.95 5.33
N VAL A 856 62.23 -23.79 5.61
CA VAL A 856 62.31 -25.23 5.32
C VAL A 856 61.14 -25.55 4.41
N ASN A 857 61.42 -25.80 3.13
CA ASN A 857 60.42 -26.13 2.13
C ASN A 857 60.46 -27.63 1.81
N ARG A 858 59.64 -28.40 2.51
CA ARG A 858 58.87 -29.55 2.02
C ARG A 858 58.14 -30.17 3.21
N TRP A 859 56.93 -30.63 2.94
CA TRP A 859 56.30 -31.73 3.67
C TRP A 859 57.18 -32.99 3.45
N ASP A 860 58.35 -33.04 4.08
CA ASP A 860 59.25 -34.19 3.94
C ASP A 860 58.90 -35.26 4.96
N VAL A 861 58.68 -36.44 4.39
CA VAL A 861 58.73 -37.76 5.01
C VAL A 861 59.87 -37.83 6.05
N PHE A 862 59.57 -37.49 7.31
CA PHE A 862 60.55 -37.50 8.40
C PHE A 862 60.75 -38.89 9.03
N ASN A 863 60.70 -39.95 8.21
CA ASN A 863 60.72 -41.32 8.72
C ASN A 863 61.93 -42.16 8.32
N LYS A 864 63.08 -41.56 7.93
CA LYS A 864 64.21 -42.45 7.55
C LYS A 864 65.66 -42.10 7.84
N ILE A 865 66.05 -40.95 8.40
CA ILE A 865 67.51 -40.65 8.44
C ILE A 865 68.16 -40.62 9.84
N TYR A 866 67.49 -40.34 10.97
CA TYR A 866 68.22 -40.25 12.27
C TYR A 866 67.56 -40.85 13.52
N GLY A 867 66.51 -41.67 13.41
CA GLY A 867 66.01 -42.47 14.54
C GLY A 867 65.61 -41.68 15.80
N LYS A 868 65.33 -40.38 15.69
CA LYS A 868 64.74 -39.57 16.76
C LYS A 868 63.31 -39.20 16.40
N SER A 869 62.38 -39.49 17.30
CA SER A 869 61.00 -39.00 17.24
C SER A 869 60.99 -37.57 17.76
N TYR A 870 60.73 -36.60 16.88
CA TYR A 870 60.32 -35.28 17.33
C TYR A 870 58.85 -35.37 17.71
N LYS A 871 58.53 -35.02 18.95
CA LYS A 871 57.16 -34.86 19.37
C LYS A 871 56.74 -33.49 18.87
N ASN A 872 56.15 -33.43 17.67
CA ASN A 872 55.32 -32.28 17.33
C ASN A 872 54.22 -32.28 18.39
N ILE A 873 54.33 -31.36 19.34
CA ILE A 873 53.14 -30.93 20.05
C ILE A 873 52.49 -29.95 19.09
N THR A 874 51.86 -30.49 18.06
CA THR A 874 50.70 -29.82 17.49
C THR A 874 49.68 -29.86 18.61
N ALA A 875 49.79 -28.92 19.55
CA ALA A 875 48.62 -28.54 20.30
C ALA A 875 47.74 -27.87 19.25
N ALA A 876 46.88 -28.67 18.61
CA ALA A 876 45.66 -28.10 18.12
C ALA A 876 45.06 -27.42 19.35
N ILE A 877 45.07 -26.07 19.36
CA ILE A 877 44.18 -25.34 20.23
C ILE A 877 42.81 -25.87 19.80
N SER A 878 42.29 -26.81 20.57
CA SER A 878 41.06 -27.53 20.25
C SER A 878 39.95 -26.67 20.83
N GLY A 879 39.67 -25.62 20.07
CA GLY A 879 38.79 -24.53 20.41
C GLY A 879 38.97 -23.42 19.36
N PRO A 880 37.98 -22.55 19.18
CA PRO A 880 37.71 -21.87 17.91
C PRO A 880 38.80 -20.84 17.47
N GLY A 881 38.61 -20.06 16.38
CA GLY A 881 39.42 -18.86 16.01
C GLY A 881 39.88 -18.78 14.58
N VAL A 882 40.36 -17.61 14.12
CA VAL A 882 41.28 -17.57 12.97
C VAL A 882 42.34 -18.59 13.31
N THR A 883 42.43 -19.64 12.50
CA THR A 883 43.38 -20.71 12.76
C THR A 883 44.76 -20.12 12.51
N ILE A 884 45.36 -19.61 13.57
CA ILE A 884 46.79 -19.42 13.64
C ILE A 884 47.36 -20.82 13.85
N LEU A 885 47.97 -21.37 12.81
CA LEU A 885 48.78 -22.58 12.96
C LEU A 885 50.02 -22.19 13.77
N VAL A 886 49.95 -22.40 15.08
CA VAL A 886 51.11 -22.26 15.96
C VAL A 886 51.86 -23.59 15.98
N ASP A 887 52.88 -23.72 15.14
CA ASP A 887 53.82 -24.82 15.23
C ASP A 887 54.82 -24.50 16.36
N ALA A 888 54.51 -24.99 17.56
CA ALA A 888 55.38 -24.86 18.72
C ALA A 888 56.41 -26.01 18.73
N GLY A 889 57.52 -25.79 18.02
CA GLY A 889 58.68 -26.66 18.11
C GLY A 889 59.63 -26.19 19.22
N HIS A 890 59.92 -27.02 20.21
CA HIS A 890 61.13 -26.81 21.01
C HIS A 890 62.32 -27.29 20.19
N THR A 891 63.27 -26.40 19.93
CA THR A 891 64.62 -26.80 19.53
C THR A 891 65.53 -26.52 20.71
N PRO A 892 66.16 -27.54 21.32
CA PRO A 892 67.31 -27.27 22.19
C PRO A 892 68.31 -26.50 21.32
N ASN A 893 68.72 -25.31 21.77
CA ASN A 893 69.52 -24.35 21.02
C ASN A 893 70.55 -25.02 20.07
N GLY A 894 70.18 -25.19 18.80
CA GLY A 894 71.00 -25.85 17.79
C GLY A 894 72.20 -25.02 17.35
N LYS A 895 72.31 -23.76 17.78
CA LYS A 895 73.33 -22.81 17.30
C LYS A 895 74.72 -23.01 17.92
N CYS A 896 74.85 -23.70 19.06
CA CYS A 896 76.16 -24.12 19.59
C CYS A 896 76.57 -25.54 19.13
N TYR A 897 75.64 -26.34 18.58
CA TYR A 897 75.90 -27.74 18.25
C TYR A 897 76.85 -27.88 17.05
N TYR A 898 76.85 -26.92 16.13
CA TYR A 898 77.63 -26.98 14.89
C TYR A 898 79.11 -26.55 15.04
N CYS A 899 79.49 -25.82 16.10
CA CYS A 899 80.89 -25.42 16.31
C CYS A 899 81.71 -26.51 17.07
N HIS A 900 81.11 -27.67 17.42
CA HIS A 900 81.80 -28.82 18.04
C HIS A 900 81.41 -30.15 17.37
N ILE A 901 82.25 -30.65 16.45
CA ILE A 901 81.93 -31.79 15.58
C ILE A 901 82.05 -33.18 16.24
N ASP A 902 82.46 -33.29 17.51
CA ASP A 902 82.83 -34.59 18.10
C ASP A 902 81.86 -35.08 19.19
N LYS A 903 80.78 -35.75 18.80
CA LYS A 903 80.03 -36.65 19.71
C LYS A 903 79.61 -37.95 19.03
N LEU A 904 80.58 -38.83 18.79
CA LEU A 904 80.35 -40.27 18.70
C LEU A 904 80.14 -40.84 20.12
N ARG A 905 79.10 -41.64 20.29
CA ARG A 905 78.80 -42.36 21.53
C ARG A 905 79.30 -43.80 21.39
N TYR A 906 80.11 -44.30 22.32
CA TYR A 906 80.42 -45.74 22.39
C TYR A 906 79.25 -46.51 23.03
N ALA A 907 79.23 -47.82 22.82
CA ALA A 907 78.15 -48.73 23.22
C ALA A 907 77.91 -48.82 24.74
N ASP A 908 78.79 -48.28 25.58
CA ASP A 908 78.63 -48.21 27.04
C ASP A 908 78.07 -46.86 27.54
N GLY A 909 77.84 -45.92 26.63
CA GLY A 909 77.03 -44.73 26.89
C GLY A 909 77.76 -43.52 27.48
N THR A 910 79.08 -43.53 27.63
CA THR A 910 79.84 -42.34 28.11
C THR A 910 80.29 -41.39 26.99
N PHE A 911 80.42 -40.09 27.29
CA PHE A 911 80.97 -39.06 26.38
C PHE A 911 82.29 -38.51 26.96
N LYS A 912 83.31 -38.32 26.12
CA LYS A 912 84.58 -37.67 26.52
C LYS A 912 84.92 -36.55 25.52
N PHE A 913 85.24 -35.35 26.02
CA PHE A 913 85.72 -34.22 25.20
C PHE A 913 87.26 -34.20 25.18
N LEU A 914 87.87 -34.06 24.01
CA LEU A 914 89.31 -33.78 23.85
C LEU A 914 89.48 -32.66 22.81
N ASN A 915 90.05 -31.52 23.25
CA ASN A 915 90.60 -30.40 22.48
C ASN A 915 89.80 -29.88 21.26
N THR A 916 89.06 -28.76 21.44
CA THR A 916 88.60 -27.94 20.32
C THR A 916 89.36 -26.61 20.30
N THR A 917 90.11 -26.33 19.23
CA THR A 917 90.73 -25.01 18.95
C THR A 917 89.78 -24.13 18.15
N HIS A 918 89.60 -22.87 18.55
CA HIS A 918 88.75 -21.88 17.88
C HIS A 918 89.44 -21.24 16.66
N TRP A 919 88.72 -21.10 15.55
CA TRP A 919 89.13 -20.33 14.37
C TRP A 919 88.69 -18.86 14.51
N ILE A 920 89.63 -17.91 14.36
CA ILE A 920 89.38 -16.47 14.60
C ILE A 920 89.95 -15.51 13.53
N LYS A 921 90.30 -15.94 12.30
CA LYS A 921 90.71 -14.99 11.23
C LYS A 921 90.24 -15.38 9.82
N TYR A 922 89.62 -14.42 9.13
CA TYR A 922 89.20 -14.45 7.72
C TYR A 922 90.34 -14.02 6.79
N ASN A 923 90.52 -14.70 5.65
CA ASN A 923 91.07 -14.15 4.42
C ASN A 923 90.95 -15.20 3.28
N GLU A 924 89.88 -15.14 2.47
CA GLU A 924 89.84 -15.50 1.02
C GLU A 924 88.40 -15.36 0.47
N SER A 925 88.27 -14.92 -0.78
CA SER A 925 86.97 -14.67 -1.46
C SER A 925 86.46 -15.92 -2.17
N ILE A 926 85.20 -16.31 -1.94
CA ILE A 926 84.57 -17.45 -2.60
C ILE A 926 83.89 -16.99 -3.89
N MET A 927 84.62 -16.99 -5.00
CA MET A 927 84.05 -16.91 -6.35
C MET A 927 84.56 -18.04 -7.27
N ASP A 928 85.29 -19.04 -6.74
CA ASP A 928 85.84 -20.11 -7.58
C ASP A 928 86.07 -21.40 -6.76
N ALA A 929 85.09 -22.30 -6.71
CA ALA A 929 85.29 -23.72 -6.41
C ALA A 929 84.02 -24.54 -6.73
N SER A 930 84.25 -25.73 -7.28
CA SER A 930 83.34 -26.65 -7.97
C SER A 930 82.17 -27.23 -7.17
N GLN A 931 81.12 -27.62 -7.90
CA GLN A 931 80.00 -28.48 -7.50
C GLN A 931 80.46 -29.67 -6.62
N ASP A 932 80.20 -29.59 -5.32
CA ASP A 932 79.96 -30.69 -4.35
C ASP A 932 80.06 -30.24 -2.88
N ASP A 933 80.10 -28.94 -2.58
CA ASP A 933 80.07 -28.43 -1.19
C ASP A 933 78.79 -27.64 -0.88
N PRO A 934 77.87 -28.17 -0.05
CA PRO A 934 76.72 -27.46 0.44
C PRO A 934 77.03 -26.82 1.79
N TYR A 935 77.36 -25.52 1.83
CA TYR A 935 76.89 -24.50 2.80
C TYR A 935 77.87 -23.34 2.97
N THR A 936 77.37 -22.10 2.84
CA THR A 936 77.25 -21.16 3.99
C THR A 936 76.38 -19.95 3.58
N PRO A 937 75.51 -19.40 4.47
CA PRO A 937 75.97 -18.71 5.69
C PRO A 937 75.21 -18.98 7.00
N GLY A 938 75.97 -18.93 8.11
CA GLY A 938 75.53 -18.81 9.51
C GLY A 938 76.75 -18.87 10.44
N GLN A 939 77.34 -17.71 10.79
CA GLN A 939 78.68 -17.56 11.37
C GLN A 939 78.70 -17.71 12.91
N CYS A 940 79.69 -18.41 13.51
CA CYS A 940 79.79 -18.65 14.97
C CYS A 940 79.99 -17.37 15.84
N ILE A 941 80.02 -16.15 15.29
CA ILE A 941 80.24 -14.91 16.06
C ILE A 941 79.00 -14.44 16.84
N ASP A 942 77.82 -14.94 16.48
CA ASP A 942 76.56 -14.58 17.15
C ASP A 942 76.36 -15.29 18.50
N CYS A 943 77.22 -16.25 18.84
CA CYS A 943 77.14 -17.02 20.09
C CYS A 943 78.30 -16.74 21.07
N HIS A 944 79.37 -16.05 20.63
CA HIS A 944 80.49 -15.66 21.49
C HIS A 944 81.09 -14.32 21.06
N ASN A 945 81.29 -13.42 22.02
CA ASN A 945 82.20 -12.28 21.85
C ASN A 945 83.55 -12.58 22.52
N GLU A 946 84.54 -11.72 22.28
CA GLU A 946 85.91 -11.82 22.81
C GLU A 946 86.03 -11.81 24.35
N THR A 947 84.92 -11.70 25.10
CA THR A 947 84.88 -11.75 26.58
C THR A 947 84.39 -13.08 27.19
N ASP A 948 83.89 -14.04 26.38
CA ASP A 948 83.24 -15.27 26.89
C ASP A 948 84.18 -16.35 27.46
N SER A 949 85.50 -16.17 27.42
CA SER A 949 86.44 -17.25 27.74
C SER A 949 86.94 -17.33 29.19
N THR A 950 86.43 -16.54 30.15
CA THR A 950 87.09 -16.47 31.48
C THR A 950 86.23 -16.52 32.76
N LYS A 951 84.90 -16.73 32.75
CA LYS A 951 84.12 -16.61 34.01
C LYS A 951 83.12 -17.69 34.46
N PHE A 952 82.92 -18.83 33.77
CA PHE A 952 82.08 -19.91 34.31
C PHE A 952 82.66 -21.33 34.07
N PRO A 953 82.93 -22.13 35.13
CA PRO A 953 83.42 -23.51 35.00
C PRO A 953 82.29 -24.55 34.90
N HIS A 954 82.54 -25.64 34.16
CA HIS A 954 81.62 -26.77 33.95
C HIS A 954 81.79 -27.81 35.06
N GLY A 955 80.71 -28.16 35.76
CA GLY A 955 80.67 -29.21 36.79
C GLY A 955 80.10 -30.54 36.26
N THR A 956 80.79 -31.63 36.59
CA THR A 956 80.49 -33.02 36.25
C THR A 956 79.81 -33.74 37.42
N GLU A 957 78.66 -34.41 37.23
CA GLU A 957 78.33 -35.74 37.79
C GLU A 957 76.86 -36.16 37.56
N SER A 958 76.65 -37.47 37.55
CA SER A 958 75.58 -38.26 36.90
C SER A 958 74.55 -38.88 37.87
N GLY A 959 73.28 -39.07 37.46
CA GLY A 959 72.30 -39.90 38.18
C GLY A 959 71.09 -40.35 37.33
N LYS A 960 70.75 -41.65 37.41
CA LYS A 960 69.98 -42.52 36.48
C LYS A 960 68.44 -42.38 36.42
N ASP A 961 67.92 -42.46 35.19
CA ASP A 961 66.71 -43.11 34.63
C ASP A 961 65.48 -43.53 35.48
N LEU A 962 64.31 -43.00 35.04
CA LEU A 962 63.07 -43.64 34.56
C LEU A 962 62.21 -44.59 35.46
N LEU A 963 60.91 -44.25 35.57
CA LEU A 963 59.68 -45.04 35.25
C LEU A 963 58.50 -44.67 36.21
N TYR A 964 57.49 -43.92 35.75
CA TYR A 964 56.18 -44.32 35.18
C TYR A 964 55.06 -44.65 36.22
N TYR A 965 54.14 -43.69 36.41
CA TYR A 965 52.78 -43.59 37.03
C TYR A 965 52.12 -44.78 37.80
N PRO A 966 51.30 -44.50 38.86
CA PRO A 966 49.85 -44.24 38.64
C PRO A 966 49.06 -43.36 39.67
N SER A 967 48.25 -42.40 39.15
CA SER A 967 46.84 -41.97 39.46
C SER A 967 46.27 -41.85 40.93
N PRO A 968 44.96 -41.56 41.16
CA PRO A 968 44.30 -40.29 41.58
C PRO A 968 43.81 -40.27 43.06
N GLN A 969 43.25 -39.15 43.56
CA GLN A 969 42.57 -39.09 44.88
C GLN A 969 41.07 -39.43 44.81
N LEU A 970 40.63 -40.46 45.56
CA LEU A 970 39.38 -40.51 46.34
C LEU A 970 39.32 -41.79 47.21
N CYS A 971 39.01 -41.62 48.50
CA CYS A 971 38.93 -42.66 49.52
C CYS A 971 37.67 -43.53 49.40
N TYR A 972 37.78 -44.87 49.50
CA TYR A 972 36.89 -45.68 50.35
C TYR A 972 37.38 -47.14 50.57
N THR A 973 37.38 -47.51 51.85
CA THR A 973 37.28 -48.84 52.51
C THR A 973 38.17 -50.02 52.12
N GLY A 974 38.85 -50.58 53.13
CA GLY A 974 38.85 -52.04 53.29
C GLY A 974 40.08 -52.70 53.92
N ARG A 975 40.17 -52.62 55.25
CA ARG A 975 40.83 -53.57 56.16
C ARG A 975 42.37 -53.66 56.21
N THR A 976 42.82 -53.29 57.42
CA THR A 976 43.94 -53.80 58.23
C THR A 976 45.36 -53.25 58.00
N GLY A 977 45.58 -52.10 58.64
CA GLY A 977 46.77 -51.77 59.45
C GLY A 977 47.88 -51.02 58.72
N GLY A 978 48.27 -49.79 59.07
CA GLY A 978 47.91 -48.86 60.13
C GLY A 978 48.93 -47.70 60.12
N LEU A 979 48.49 -46.49 60.50
CA LEU A 979 49.26 -45.24 60.77
C LEU A 979 49.85 -44.51 59.54
N GLU A 980 49.80 -43.19 59.34
CA GLU A 980 49.04 -42.03 59.86
C GLU A 980 49.30 -40.88 58.85
N CYS A 981 48.32 -39.98 58.61
CA CYS A 981 48.42 -38.86 57.67
C CYS A 981 48.82 -37.55 58.38
N HIS A 982 49.98 -36.96 58.08
CA HIS A 982 50.39 -35.57 58.40
C HIS A 982 51.53 -35.22 57.42
N SER A 983 51.76 -34.01 56.90
CA SER A 983 51.28 -32.63 57.12
C SER A 983 51.64 -31.80 55.87
#